data_AF-A0A1W2AAN4-F1
#
_entry.id   AF-A0A1W2AAN4-F1
#
_cell.length_a   1.000
_cell.length_b   1.000
_cell.length_c   1.000
_cell.angle_alpha   90.00
_cell.angle_beta   90.00
_cell.angle_gamma   90.00
#
_symmetry.space_group_name_H-M   'P 1'
#
loop_
_entity.id
_entity.type
_entity.pdbx_description
1 polymer ?
#
loop_
_entity_poly.entity_id
_entity_poly.type
_entity_poly.pdbx_seq_one_letter_code
_entity_poly.pdbx_strand_id
1 'polypeptide(L)'
;MAPDEVGELDRTVEWLIGPALHRLDGRLAGLAGLVAAEVGAFVDATREVLLDSVRRKVNRVIVLELNAARVTGKLTAPDPAGRWREFLRTATEPAFWHGLTEHYPHLLERLQAVVDNRCAAVLAMATRFADDRPKLGSLLGNDVGELLKIEIGAGDSHRGGHTVSLMHCAGGTVVYKPRPMQVDAQLAGLLEVLDPQGIRVPRAIVMDGYGWAEHVAHRYCDSDSELSTFYRNLGHWLAVMRLVSGTDLHAENIIACGPIPVVVDCESIFTPRPPHPPTGAGEATDRAAELLNGTVMRTGLLPGRGAGLGWRGVDGSAMGMLPGQQPDIGLPDLVGAGTDTAKIAITPQQLPPTQNLPSRNPQLGRYWGEVVAGFDAMASRINALDRSGELEPLLQRFSDCVVRVVVRDSEAYTELARMLWHPVGLHNQPAAEQKALALIARHSMNTRGPAEQAVHAAEVAELLIGDIPVFTTTPAEGWLHTPAGTVCGPRQDQIQLCLQRWREADFALERRVTHAALVSAYLNQGAEPDLRQMDTSVEESDVDARRRALAAAEIRTLASEAVRGSDGTVTWFAPILDRSGWQTTPLTPDLYSGTLGVAVLLDGYAQEVAAGRADLVPEADGLLDGVIQTARRTQHWWAEQATHTKRRPDPPGGYIGLGSQIWCWLTLGHVEDALFLAAQLPAAIEASEGPDLVVGSAGSIVPLLMLAQRTGDDQWTDLAVQVGDHLAATVLRPAPGQVCWSVANFPDGIGGFAHGSTGIGWALARLSLATGEARFATLADEAAAFEETWYSTERGGWLDPREPTSTVAAWCHGALGVGLAAADLLGRGFAPDRNHDVLRRAVAATEEGGFGWTHTLCHGDMGSWELLGASRTAQIITSLETHGTTTGLAREVYSPSLMSGSGGVAYQLLRMHPECTLPSVLVPGE
;
A
#
# COMPACT_ATOMS: atom_id res chain seq x y z
N MET A 1 10.85 -24.18 -6.77
CA MET A 1 11.00 -24.74 -8.13
C MET A 1 11.85 -26.00 -8.07
N ALA A 2 11.49 -27.07 -8.77
CA ALA A 2 12.39 -28.20 -8.98
C ALA A 2 13.40 -27.84 -10.09
N PRO A 3 14.72 -27.85 -9.81
CA PRO A 3 15.74 -27.31 -10.72
C PRO A 3 15.92 -28.07 -12.05
N ASP A 4 15.43 -29.30 -12.17
CA ASP A 4 15.81 -30.21 -13.27
C ASP A 4 14.97 -30.05 -14.56
N GLU A 5 13.73 -29.53 -14.48
CA GLU A 5 12.83 -29.43 -15.65
C GLU A 5 12.93 -28.08 -16.39
N VAL A 6 13.31 -27.01 -15.70
CA VAL A 6 13.53 -25.68 -16.30
C VAL A 6 14.85 -25.65 -17.10
N GLY A 7 15.87 -26.38 -16.65
CA GLY A 7 17.15 -26.51 -17.34
C GLY A 7 17.04 -27.19 -18.72
N GLU A 8 15.94 -27.88 -19.01
CA GLU A 8 15.71 -28.43 -20.35
C GLU A 8 15.41 -27.36 -21.41
N LEU A 9 14.76 -26.26 -21.03
CA LEU A 9 14.48 -25.13 -21.93
C LEU A 9 15.74 -24.33 -22.25
N ASP A 10 16.70 -24.28 -21.33
CA ASP A 10 17.97 -23.57 -21.53
C ASP A 10 18.74 -24.11 -22.74
N ARG A 11 18.62 -25.41 -23.03
CA ARG A 11 19.21 -26.04 -24.22
C ARG A 11 18.67 -25.46 -25.53
N THR A 12 17.46 -24.91 -25.54
CA THR A 12 16.83 -24.36 -26.76
C THR A 12 17.40 -23.01 -27.18
N VAL A 13 18.07 -22.29 -26.27
CA VAL A 13 18.65 -20.96 -26.53
C VAL A 13 20.18 -21.00 -26.64
N GLU A 14 20.78 -22.16 -26.42
CA GLU A 14 22.24 -22.32 -26.39
C GLU A 14 22.90 -22.06 -27.75
N TRP A 15 22.20 -22.28 -28.86
CA TRP A 15 22.70 -21.94 -30.20
C TRP A 15 22.98 -20.44 -30.37
N LEU A 16 22.25 -19.58 -29.63
CA LEU A 16 22.40 -18.13 -29.64
C LEU A 16 23.48 -17.69 -28.64
N ILE A 17 23.39 -18.21 -27.41
CA ILE A 17 24.25 -17.80 -26.29
C ILE A 17 25.66 -18.37 -26.41
N GLY A 18 25.80 -19.65 -26.78
CA GLY A 18 27.08 -20.36 -26.84
C GLY A 18 28.15 -19.66 -27.71
N PRO A 19 27.84 -19.28 -28.97
CA PRO A 19 28.78 -18.54 -29.81
C PRO A 19 29.18 -17.17 -29.23
N ALA A 20 28.25 -16.48 -28.56
CA ALA A 20 28.54 -15.20 -27.92
C ALA A 20 29.48 -15.37 -26.71
N LEU A 21 29.23 -16.38 -25.88
CA LEU A 21 30.10 -16.74 -24.75
C LEU A 21 31.49 -17.16 -25.22
N HIS A 22 31.62 -17.90 -26.32
CA HIS A 22 32.93 -18.26 -26.87
C HIS A 22 33.72 -17.02 -27.35
N ARG A 23 33.03 -16.04 -27.97
CA ARG A 23 33.66 -14.75 -28.32
C ARG A 23 34.06 -13.97 -27.07
N LEU A 24 33.23 -13.97 -26.04
CA LEU A 24 33.52 -13.30 -24.77
C LEU A 24 34.73 -13.92 -24.07
N ASP A 25 34.77 -15.25 -23.96
CA ASP A 25 35.89 -16.02 -23.41
C ASP A 25 37.22 -15.65 -24.09
N GLY A 26 37.27 -15.67 -25.42
CA GLY A 26 38.46 -15.28 -26.16
C GLY A 26 38.89 -13.81 -25.93
N ARG A 27 37.95 -12.89 -25.73
CA ARG A 27 38.25 -11.48 -25.40
C ARG A 27 38.75 -11.32 -23.96
N LEU A 28 38.15 -12.03 -23.01
CA LEU A 28 38.52 -12.03 -21.60
C LEU A 28 39.90 -12.64 -21.39
N ALA A 29 40.21 -13.75 -22.06
CA ALA A 29 41.52 -14.40 -22.03
C ALA A 29 42.66 -13.50 -22.55
N GLY A 30 42.33 -12.49 -23.36
CA GLY A 30 43.27 -11.48 -23.84
C GLY A 30 43.51 -10.30 -22.89
N LEU A 31 42.76 -10.18 -21.79
CA LEU A 31 42.92 -9.10 -20.83
C LEU A 31 44.13 -9.36 -19.91
N ALA A 32 45.04 -8.39 -19.84
CA ALA A 32 46.09 -8.40 -18.84
C ALA A 32 45.49 -8.21 -17.44
N GLY A 33 45.88 -9.02 -16.46
CA GLY A 33 45.41 -8.89 -15.07
C GLY A 33 44.28 -9.85 -14.67
N LEU A 34 43.88 -10.77 -15.55
CA LEU A 34 43.01 -11.91 -15.23
C LEU A 34 43.76 -13.23 -15.42
N VAL A 35 43.55 -14.18 -14.50
CA VAL A 35 43.99 -15.57 -14.69
C VAL A 35 42.88 -16.43 -15.29
N ALA A 36 43.24 -17.60 -15.83
CA ALA A 36 42.29 -18.48 -16.54
C ALA A 36 41.06 -18.86 -15.69
N ALA A 37 41.23 -19.08 -14.39
CA ALA A 37 40.12 -19.38 -13.48
C ALA A 37 39.13 -18.20 -13.35
N GLU A 38 39.63 -16.96 -13.32
CA GLU A 38 38.80 -15.76 -13.24
C GLU A 38 38.06 -15.49 -14.55
N VAL A 39 38.69 -15.76 -15.69
CA VAL A 39 38.02 -15.77 -17.00
C VAL A 39 36.85 -16.76 -16.98
N GLY A 40 37.09 -17.96 -16.45
CA GLY A 40 36.03 -18.96 -16.23
C GLY A 40 34.87 -18.40 -15.39
N ALA A 41 35.17 -17.75 -14.26
CA ALA A 41 34.15 -17.15 -13.40
C ALA A 41 33.30 -16.09 -14.12
N PHE A 42 33.90 -15.24 -14.98
CA PHE A 42 33.15 -14.29 -15.81
C PHE A 42 32.26 -14.99 -16.84
N VAL A 43 32.77 -16.00 -17.54
CA VAL A 43 32.01 -16.74 -18.55
C VAL A 43 30.84 -17.50 -17.91
N ASP A 44 31.06 -18.15 -16.78
CA ASP A 44 30.04 -18.90 -16.05
C ASP A 44 28.93 -17.98 -15.52
N ALA A 45 29.30 -16.86 -14.89
CA ALA A 45 28.33 -15.87 -14.44
C ALA A 45 27.53 -15.25 -15.60
N THR A 46 28.19 -14.99 -16.73
CA THR A 46 27.52 -14.47 -17.94
C THR A 46 26.54 -15.48 -18.51
N ARG A 47 26.92 -16.76 -18.54
CA ARG A 47 26.04 -17.85 -18.99
C ARG A 47 24.78 -17.91 -18.14
N GLU A 48 24.93 -17.93 -16.81
CA GLU A 48 23.80 -18.02 -15.88
C GLU A 48 22.80 -16.87 -16.08
N VAL A 49 23.28 -15.62 -16.12
CA VAL A 49 22.40 -14.44 -16.28
C VAL A 49 21.79 -14.34 -17.68
N LEU A 50 22.50 -14.77 -18.72
CA LEU A 50 21.95 -14.82 -20.09
C LEU A 50 20.85 -15.86 -20.23
N LEU A 51 21.06 -17.06 -19.68
CA LEU A 51 20.03 -18.10 -19.68
C LEU A 51 18.76 -17.59 -19.00
N ASP A 52 18.87 -16.96 -17.83
CA ASP A 52 17.68 -16.42 -17.15
C ASP A 52 17.00 -15.28 -17.93
N SER A 53 17.77 -14.28 -18.36
CA SER A 53 17.22 -13.10 -19.05
C SER A 53 16.61 -13.42 -20.41
N VAL A 54 17.23 -14.29 -21.21
CA VAL A 54 16.69 -14.74 -22.50
C VAL A 54 15.47 -15.63 -22.29
N ARG A 55 15.54 -16.61 -21.36
CA ARG A 55 14.42 -17.52 -21.06
C ARG A 55 13.15 -16.77 -20.69
N ARG A 56 13.24 -15.78 -19.77
CA ARG A 56 12.08 -14.95 -19.38
C ARG A 56 11.43 -14.24 -20.58
N LYS A 57 12.19 -13.90 -21.61
CA LYS A 57 11.70 -13.23 -22.83
C LYS A 57 11.07 -14.19 -23.83
N VAL A 58 11.57 -15.42 -23.95
CA VAL A 58 11.12 -16.39 -24.96
C VAL A 58 10.12 -17.42 -24.47
N ASN A 59 9.98 -17.63 -23.15
CA ASN A 59 9.13 -18.68 -22.59
C ASN A 59 7.71 -18.71 -23.17
N ARG A 60 7.08 -17.55 -23.33
CA ARG A 60 5.73 -17.44 -23.91
C ARG A 60 5.70 -17.83 -25.40
N VAL A 61 6.75 -17.51 -26.15
CA VAL A 61 6.88 -17.91 -27.56
C VAL A 61 7.06 -19.41 -27.65
N ILE A 62 8.01 -19.97 -26.91
CA ILE A 62 8.30 -21.42 -26.91
C ILE A 62 7.05 -22.23 -26.54
N VAL A 63 6.33 -21.83 -25.50
CA VAL A 63 5.10 -22.49 -25.04
C VAL A 63 3.98 -22.39 -26.08
N LEU A 64 3.84 -21.25 -26.76
CA LEU A 64 2.86 -21.07 -27.83
C LEU A 64 3.17 -21.98 -29.01
N GLU A 65 4.44 -22.07 -29.41
CA GLU A 65 4.91 -22.93 -30.50
C GLU A 65 4.81 -24.42 -30.16
N LEU A 66 5.05 -24.81 -28.90
CA LEU A 66 4.79 -26.17 -28.41
C LEU A 66 3.32 -26.52 -28.58
N ASN A 67 2.43 -25.63 -28.15
CA ASN A 67 1.00 -25.83 -28.30
C ASN A 67 0.59 -25.90 -29.78
N ALA A 68 1.16 -25.04 -30.64
CA ALA A 68 0.91 -25.06 -32.08
C ALA A 68 1.36 -26.39 -32.70
N ALA A 69 2.56 -26.87 -32.39
CA ALA A 69 3.08 -28.15 -32.86
C ALA A 69 2.20 -29.34 -32.40
N ARG A 70 1.70 -29.30 -31.16
CA ARG A 70 0.75 -30.28 -30.63
C ARG A 70 -0.57 -30.29 -31.39
N VAL A 71 -1.24 -29.15 -31.53
CA VAL A 71 -2.57 -29.09 -32.15
C VAL A 71 -2.54 -29.30 -33.68
N THR A 72 -1.40 -29.05 -34.31
CA THR A 72 -1.18 -29.32 -35.75
C THR A 72 -0.70 -30.74 -36.03
N GLY A 73 -0.50 -31.58 -35.01
CA GLY A 73 -0.06 -32.97 -35.17
C GLY A 73 1.40 -33.13 -35.60
N LYS A 74 2.24 -32.09 -35.43
CA LYS A 74 3.68 -32.15 -35.73
C LYS A 74 4.47 -32.95 -34.69
N LEU A 75 3.92 -33.13 -33.49
CA LEU A 75 4.50 -33.96 -32.42
C LEU A 75 3.87 -35.35 -32.47
N THR A 76 4.70 -36.36 -32.70
CA THR A 76 4.24 -37.73 -33.03
C THR A 76 4.46 -38.73 -31.90
N ALA A 77 5.22 -38.36 -30.85
CA ALA A 77 5.45 -39.24 -29.72
C ALA A 77 4.14 -39.64 -29.00
N PRO A 78 4.06 -40.87 -28.48
CA PRO A 78 2.80 -41.45 -27.98
C PRO A 78 2.32 -40.80 -26.68
N ASP A 79 3.23 -40.32 -25.84
CA ASP A 79 2.93 -39.72 -24.54
C ASP A 79 3.33 -38.23 -24.44
N PRO A 80 2.71 -37.46 -23.54
CA PRO A 80 2.99 -36.02 -23.35
C PRO A 80 4.47 -35.67 -23.11
N ALA A 81 5.20 -36.50 -22.36
CA ALA A 81 6.61 -36.25 -22.05
C ALA A 81 7.54 -36.59 -23.22
N GLY A 82 7.17 -37.59 -24.03
CA GLY A 82 7.77 -37.87 -25.31
C GLY A 82 7.62 -36.69 -26.27
N ARG A 83 6.42 -36.11 -26.36
CA ARG A 83 6.15 -34.95 -27.24
C ARG A 83 6.86 -33.68 -26.79
N TRP A 84 6.98 -33.46 -25.48
CA TRP A 84 7.84 -32.42 -24.92
C TRP A 84 9.30 -32.55 -25.38
N ARG A 85 9.90 -33.74 -25.21
CA ARG A 85 11.29 -33.99 -25.63
C ARG A 85 11.47 -33.87 -27.15
N GLU A 86 10.50 -34.33 -27.94
CA GLU A 86 10.49 -34.19 -29.40
C GLU A 86 10.49 -32.72 -29.83
N PHE A 87 9.65 -31.90 -29.18
CA PHE A 87 9.62 -30.46 -29.39
C PHE A 87 10.92 -29.79 -28.99
N LEU A 88 11.47 -30.08 -27.80
CA LEU A 88 12.73 -29.49 -27.33
C LEU A 88 13.88 -29.78 -28.28
N ARG A 89 14.00 -31.02 -28.79
CA ARG A 89 15.01 -31.38 -29.80
C ARG A 89 14.91 -30.48 -31.03
N THR A 90 13.70 -30.22 -31.50
CA THR A 90 13.45 -29.32 -32.64
C THR A 90 13.81 -27.88 -32.29
N ALA A 91 13.43 -27.40 -31.10
CA ALA A 91 13.71 -26.05 -30.62
C ALA A 91 15.19 -25.79 -30.34
N THR A 92 16.04 -26.82 -30.26
CA THR A 92 17.50 -26.64 -30.20
C THR A 92 18.15 -26.33 -31.55
N GLU A 93 17.46 -26.56 -32.66
CA GLU A 93 18.00 -26.33 -34.00
C GLU A 93 17.87 -24.84 -34.39
N PRO A 94 18.93 -24.18 -34.89
CA PRO A 94 18.84 -22.77 -35.33
C PRO A 94 17.73 -22.53 -36.37
N ALA A 95 17.45 -23.52 -37.22
CA ALA A 95 16.39 -23.44 -38.24
C ALA A 95 15.01 -23.20 -37.63
N PHE A 96 14.72 -23.75 -36.44
CA PHE A 96 13.47 -23.50 -35.73
C PHE A 96 13.30 -22.01 -35.46
N TRP A 97 14.31 -21.38 -34.85
CA TRP A 97 14.30 -19.97 -34.49
C TRP A 97 14.28 -19.03 -35.69
N HIS A 98 14.95 -19.37 -36.79
CA HIS A 98 14.86 -18.61 -38.03
C HIS A 98 13.47 -18.72 -38.65
N GLY A 99 12.81 -19.88 -38.59
CA GLY A 99 11.42 -20.03 -39.03
C GLY A 99 10.44 -19.18 -38.21
N LEU A 100 10.72 -18.94 -36.93
CA LEU A 100 9.90 -18.08 -36.08
C LEU A 100 9.84 -16.63 -36.55
N THR A 101 10.79 -16.13 -37.35
CA THR A 101 10.77 -14.74 -37.83
C THR A 101 9.65 -14.47 -38.83
N GLU A 102 9.07 -15.52 -39.45
CA GLU A 102 7.85 -15.38 -40.25
C GLU A 102 6.66 -14.90 -39.41
N HIS A 103 6.62 -15.32 -38.14
CA HIS A 103 5.56 -14.96 -37.20
C HIS A 103 5.99 -13.87 -36.22
N TYR A 104 7.28 -13.71 -35.95
CA TYR A 104 7.85 -12.78 -34.97
C TYR A 104 9.08 -12.07 -35.57
N PRO A 105 8.89 -11.12 -36.51
CA PRO A 105 9.97 -10.61 -37.37
C PRO A 105 11.20 -10.08 -36.64
N HIS A 106 11.00 -9.44 -35.48
CA HIS A 106 12.06 -8.78 -34.71
C HIS A 106 12.61 -9.62 -33.54
N LEU A 107 12.14 -10.86 -33.36
CA LEU A 107 12.51 -11.68 -32.20
C LEU A 107 14.03 -11.91 -32.13
N LEU A 108 14.65 -12.37 -33.22
CA LEU A 108 16.07 -12.71 -33.22
C LEU A 108 16.96 -11.48 -33.06
N GLU A 109 16.61 -10.36 -33.71
CA GLU A 109 17.32 -9.10 -33.58
C GLU A 109 17.33 -8.61 -32.12
N ARG A 110 16.17 -8.62 -31.46
CA ARG A 110 16.06 -8.18 -30.06
C ARG A 110 16.78 -9.13 -29.11
N LEU A 111 16.72 -10.44 -29.34
CA LEU A 111 17.46 -11.41 -28.52
C LEU A 111 18.98 -11.26 -28.70
N GLN A 112 19.44 -11.05 -29.93
CA GLN A 112 20.85 -10.81 -30.22
C GLN A 112 21.33 -9.52 -29.53
N ALA A 113 20.53 -8.46 -29.55
CA ALA A 113 20.83 -7.22 -28.82
C ALA A 113 20.98 -7.46 -27.32
N VAL A 114 20.06 -8.21 -26.67
CA VAL A 114 20.17 -8.57 -25.25
C VAL A 114 21.47 -9.32 -24.96
N VAL A 115 21.81 -10.31 -25.80
CA VAL A 115 23.02 -11.14 -25.62
C VAL A 115 24.30 -10.32 -25.81
N ASP A 116 24.38 -9.54 -26.88
CA ASP A 116 25.56 -8.73 -27.20
C ASP A 116 25.77 -7.61 -26.17
N ASN A 117 24.69 -6.94 -25.75
CA ASN A 117 24.73 -5.92 -24.71
C ASN A 117 25.28 -6.49 -23.40
N ARG A 118 24.76 -7.64 -22.95
CA ARG A 118 25.25 -8.30 -21.73
C ARG A 118 26.73 -8.70 -21.85
N CYS A 119 27.13 -9.29 -22.98
CA CYS A 119 28.54 -9.66 -23.19
C CYS A 119 29.45 -8.43 -23.20
N ALA A 120 29.02 -7.32 -23.80
CA ALA A 120 29.76 -6.06 -23.81
C ALA A 120 29.87 -5.46 -22.40
N ALA A 121 28.77 -5.46 -21.63
CA ALA A 121 28.74 -4.98 -20.25
C ALA A 121 29.66 -5.80 -19.33
N VAL A 122 29.66 -7.13 -19.46
CA VAL A 122 30.56 -8.01 -18.71
C VAL A 122 32.01 -7.77 -19.09
N LEU A 123 32.31 -7.63 -20.39
CA LEU A 123 33.67 -7.33 -20.79
C LEU A 123 34.15 -6.00 -20.21
N ALA A 124 33.31 -4.96 -20.23
CA ALA A 124 33.63 -3.68 -19.61
C ALA A 124 33.87 -3.84 -18.10
N MET A 125 33.04 -4.61 -17.40
CA MET A 125 33.23 -4.93 -15.98
C MET A 125 34.55 -5.67 -15.73
N ALA A 126 34.89 -6.65 -16.56
CA ALA A 126 36.12 -7.43 -16.43
C ALA A 126 37.38 -6.59 -16.67
N THR A 127 37.38 -5.74 -17.70
CA THR A 127 38.47 -4.78 -17.94
C THR A 127 38.63 -3.86 -16.74
N ARG A 128 37.53 -3.26 -16.25
CA ARG A 128 37.55 -2.38 -15.08
C ARG A 128 38.06 -3.09 -13.82
N PHE A 129 37.64 -4.34 -13.59
CA PHE A 129 38.13 -5.14 -12.47
C PHE A 129 39.63 -5.39 -12.55
N ALA A 130 40.13 -5.78 -13.72
CA ALA A 130 41.56 -6.02 -13.93
C ALA A 130 42.39 -4.74 -13.70
N ASP A 131 41.94 -3.61 -14.21
CA ASP A 131 42.62 -2.31 -14.09
C ASP A 131 42.57 -1.75 -12.65
N ASP A 132 41.45 -1.91 -11.96
CA ASP A 132 41.23 -1.33 -10.64
C ASP A 132 41.61 -2.23 -9.47
N ARG A 133 41.87 -3.52 -9.69
CA ARG A 133 42.20 -4.49 -8.63
C ARG A 133 43.19 -3.95 -7.58
N PRO A 134 44.29 -3.26 -7.94
CA PRO A 134 45.23 -2.74 -6.94
C PRO A 134 44.63 -1.72 -5.95
N LYS A 135 43.54 -1.04 -6.33
CA LYS A 135 42.85 -0.05 -5.48
C LYS A 135 41.83 -0.69 -4.54
N LEU A 136 41.26 -1.84 -4.94
CA LEU A 136 40.15 -2.48 -4.24
C LEU A 136 40.52 -3.03 -2.86
N GLY A 137 41.81 -3.29 -2.60
CA GLY A 137 42.27 -3.72 -1.28
C GLY A 137 41.94 -2.73 -0.16
N SER A 138 41.78 -1.44 -0.47
CA SER A 138 41.34 -0.42 0.49
C SER A 138 39.90 -0.63 0.99
N LEU A 139 39.03 -1.23 0.18
CA LEU A 139 37.66 -1.59 0.57
C LEU A 139 37.65 -2.84 1.45
N LEU A 140 38.56 -3.79 1.23
CA LEU A 140 38.60 -5.05 1.97
C LEU A 140 39.45 -4.98 3.25
N GLY A 141 40.37 -4.01 3.33
CA GLY A 141 41.39 -3.95 4.37
C GLY A 141 42.48 -5.01 4.25
N ASN A 142 42.46 -5.80 3.17
CA ASN A 142 43.35 -6.91 2.85
C ASN A 142 43.64 -6.92 1.34
N ASP A 143 44.57 -7.79 0.90
CA ASP A 143 44.72 -8.06 -0.53
C ASP A 143 43.44 -8.67 -1.11
N VAL A 144 43.10 -8.30 -2.35
CA VAL A 144 41.86 -8.74 -3.02
C VAL A 144 41.90 -10.23 -3.31
N GLY A 145 43.08 -10.74 -3.68
CA GLY A 145 43.26 -12.12 -4.13
C GLY A 145 42.54 -12.41 -5.45
N GLU A 146 42.40 -13.71 -5.73
CA GLU A 146 41.76 -14.26 -6.93
C GLU A 146 40.23 -14.08 -6.88
N LEU A 147 39.62 -13.74 -8.03
CA LEU A 147 38.17 -13.70 -8.19
C LEU A 147 37.61 -15.12 -8.31
N LEU A 148 36.72 -15.48 -7.39
CA LEU A 148 36.18 -16.84 -7.24
C LEU A 148 34.79 -16.99 -7.87
N LYS A 149 33.95 -15.96 -7.75
CA LYS A 149 32.56 -15.97 -8.23
C LYS A 149 32.09 -14.55 -8.51
N ILE A 150 31.17 -14.41 -9.46
CA ILE A 150 30.45 -13.16 -9.71
C ILE A 150 28.96 -13.43 -9.61
N GLU A 151 28.24 -12.57 -8.92
CA GLU A 151 26.77 -12.53 -8.95
C GLU A 151 26.34 -11.29 -9.73
N ILE A 152 25.78 -11.52 -10.92
CA ILE A 152 25.31 -10.48 -11.84
C ILE A 152 23.80 -10.35 -11.68
N GLY A 153 23.29 -9.11 -11.68
CA GLY A 153 21.85 -8.86 -11.60
C GLY A 153 21.35 -8.61 -10.18
N ALA A 154 22.19 -8.03 -9.32
CA ALA A 154 21.78 -7.54 -8.01
C ALA A 154 20.88 -6.29 -8.09
N GLY A 155 20.58 -5.81 -9.30
CA GLY A 155 19.59 -4.77 -9.60
C GLY A 155 19.15 -4.85 -11.07
N ASP A 156 18.29 -3.93 -11.47
CA ASP A 156 17.77 -3.85 -12.83
C ASP A 156 18.89 -3.66 -13.88
N SER A 157 18.60 -4.10 -15.11
CA SER A 157 19.49 -3.92 -16.26
C SER A 157 19.23 -2.59 -16.94
N HIS A 158 20.30 -1.85 -17.24
CA HIS A 158 20.21 -0.50 -17.82
C HIS A 158 21.33 -0.26 -18.85
N ARG A 159 21.12 0.68 -19.77
CA ARG A 159 22.18 1.29 -20.61
C ARG A 159 23.02 0.27 -21.39
N GLY A 160 22.39 -0.69 -22.02
CA GLY A 160 23.08 -1.75 -22.76
C GLY A 160 23.52 -2.90 -21.87
N GLY A 161 22.66 -3.37 -20.97
CA GLY A 161 22.92 -4.59 -20.21
C GLY A 161 23.80 -4.41 -18.97
N HIS A 162 24.07 -3.19 -18.51
CA HIS A 162 24.82 -2.96 -17.27
C HIS A 162 23.94 -3.20 -16.04
N THR A 163 24.51 -3.79 -14.99
CA THR A 163 23.83 -4.02 -13.70
C THR A 163 24.84 -4.02 -12.56
N VAL A 164 24.37 -3.77 -11.34
CA VAL A 164 25.15 -3.95 -10.12
C VAL A 164 25.54 -5.42 -9.98
N SER A 165 26.81 -5.68 -9.66
CA SER A 165 27.34 -7.04 -9.56
C SER A 165 28.22 -7.22 -8.33
N LEU A 166 28.11 -8.36 -7.64
CA LEU A 166 28.96 -8.71 -6.50
C LEU A 166 30.15 -9.54 -7.01
N MET A 167 31.36 -9.12 -6.65
CA MET A 167 32.61 -9.80 -7.00
C MET A 167 33.16 -10.50 -5.76
N HIS A 168 33.04 -11.82 -5.70
CA HIS A 168 33.55 -12.61 -4.58
C HIS A 168 35.00 -13.00 -4.84
N CYS A 169 35.91 -12.34 -4.15
CA CYS A 169 37.34 -12.60 -4.25
C CYS A 169 37.82 -13.38 -3.01
N ALA A 170 39.01 -13.98 -3.10
CA ALA A 170 39.60 -14.70 -1.98
C ALA A 170 39.82 -13.82 -0.73
N GLY A 171 40.07 -12.52 -0.94
CA GLY A 171 40.21 -11.52 0.13
C GLY A 171 38.91 -10.93 0.67
N GLY A 172 37.76 -11.23 0.05
CA GLY A 172 36.45 -10.71 0.41
C GLY A 172 35.60 -10.29 -0.79
N THR A 173 34.42 -9.71 -0.53
CA THR A 173 33.47 -9.30 -1.56
C THR A 173 33.54 -7.79 -1.80
N VAL A 174 33.60 -7.37 -3.06
CA VAL A 174 33.39 -5.96 -3.47
C VAL A 174 32.17 -5.86 -4.39
N VAL A 175 31.53 -4.71 -4.41
CA VAL A 175 30.34 -4.45 -5.24
C VAL A 175 30.73 -3.55 -6.40
N TYR A 176 30.52 -4.01 -7.62
CA TYR A 176 30.68 -3.24 -8.84
C TYR A 176 29.40 -2.46 -9.16
N LYS A 177 29.50 -1.14 -9.31
CA LYS A 177 28.39 -0.28 -9.72
C LYS A 177 28.71 0.42 -11.04
N PRO A 178 28.02 0.10 -12.15
CA PRO A 178 28.28 0.71 -13.46
C PRO A 178 27.65 2.10 -13.60
N ARG A 179 27.78 2.94 -12.57
CA ARG A 179 27.26 4.31 -12.51
C ARG A 179 28.22 5.26 -11.78
N PRO A 180 28.16 6.57 -12.06
CA PRO A 180 28.88 7.57 -11.27
C PRO A 180 28.62 7.39 -9.76
N MET A 181 29.68 7.48 -8.95
CA MET A 181 29.63 7.27 -7.49
C MET A 181 30.06 8.50 -6.68
N GLN A 182 30.18 9.66 -7.35
CA GLN A 182 30.47 10.94 -6.69
C GLN A 182 29.39 11.26 -5.64
N VAL A 183 28.13 10.95 -5.93
CA VAL A 183 27.00 11.13 -5.01
C VAL A 183 27.17 10.33 -3.72
N ASP A 184 27.60 9.06 -3.80
CA ASP A 184 27.84 8.19 -2.64
C ASP A 184 28.97 8.78 -1.77
N ALA A 185 30.06 9.23 -2.40
CA ALA A 185 31.19 9.83 -1.68
C ALA A 185 30.83 11.15 -0.99
N GLN A 186 30.06 12.03 -1.65
CA GLN A 186 29.62 13.29 -1.05
C GLN A 186 28.60 13.06 0.07
N LEU A 187 27.71 12.07 -0.08
CA LEU A 187 26.77 11.68 0.98
C LEU A 187 27.52 11.13 2.18
N ALA A 188 28.51 10.25 2.00
CA ALA A 188 29.36 9.79 3.10
C ALA A 188 30.02 10.96 3.85
N GLY A 189 30.53 11.96 3.11
CA GLY A 189 31.13 13.16 3.71
C GLY A 189 30.14 14.06 4.45
N LEU A 190 28.88 14.13 4.00
CA LEU A 190 27.81 14.83 4.71
C LEU A 190 27.43 14.09 6.01
N LEU A 191 27.31 12.76 5.94
CA LEU A 191 26.96 11.92 7.09
C LEU A 191 28.04 11.95 8.18
N GLU A 192 29.31 12.04 7.82
CA GLU A 192 30.41 12.20 8.79
C GLU A 192 30.27 13.47 9.64
N VAL A 193 29.69 14.54 9.06
CA VAL A 193 29.41 15.80 9.79
C VAL A 193 28.15 15.69 10.64
N LEU A 194 27.11 15.04 10.12
CA LEU A 194 25.79 14.98 10.77
C LEU A 194 25.71 13.91 11.86
N ASP A 195 26.20 12.71 11.57
CA ASP A 195 26.05 11.53 12.42
C ASP A 195 27.09 10.43 12.09
N PRO A 196 28.35 10.60 12.53
CA PRO A 196 29.46 9.73 12.15
C PRO A 196 29.35 8.28 12.67
N GLN A 197 28.41 7.98 13.57
CA GLN A 197 28.29 6.67 14.23
C GLN A 197 26.93 6.00 14.05
N GLY A 198 25.86 6.74 13.77
CA GLY A 198 24.50 6.19 13.70
C GLY A 198 24.06 5.74 12.31
N ILE A 199 24.47 6.45 11.24
CA ILE A 199 24.09 6.13 9.87
C ILE A 199 25.26 6.25 8.90
N ARG A 200 25.26 5.44 7.85
CA ARG A 200 26.30 5.50 6.81
C ARG A 200 25.85 4.90 5.49
N VAL A 201 26.56 5.25 4.43
CA VAL A 201 26.59 4.53 3.15
C VAL A 201 27.83 3.63 3.09
N PRO A 202 27.90 2.64 2.18
CA PRO A 202 29.10 1.87 1.93
C PRO A 202 30.29 2.77 1.56
N ARG A 203 31.49 2.42 2.04
CA ARG A 203 32.72 3.03 1.50
C ARG A 203 32.81 2.78 -0.01
N ALA A 204 33.16 3.81 -0.76
CA ALA A 204 33.19 3.78 -2.21
C ALA A 204 34.53 4.26 -2.78
N ILE A 205 34.95 3.65 -3.89
CA ILE A 205 36.01 4.12 -4.78
C ILE A 205 35.33 4.68 -6.02
N VAL A 206 35.46 5.98 -6.22
CA VAL A 206 34.89 6.70 -7.36
C VAL A 206 35.83 6.58 -8.56
N MET A 207 35.30 6.09 -9.68
CA MET A 207 35.98 6.00 -10.96
C MET A 207 35.28 6.88 -12.01
N ASP A 208 35.81 6.88 -13.24
CA ASP A 208 35.23 7.67 -14.33
C ASP A 208 33.96 7.01 -14.89
N GLY A 209 32.79 7.50 -14.48
CA GLY A 209 31.48 7.00 -14.91
C GLY A 209 31.01 5.69 -14.28
N TYR A 210 31.78 5.12 -13.35
CA TYR A 210 31.45 3.91 -12.57
C TYR A 210 32.10 3.97 -11.18
N GLY A 211 31.93 2.94 -10.35
CA GLY A 211 32.73 2.79 -9.14
C GLY A 211 32.60 1.44 -8.46
N TRP A 212 33.27 1.34 -7.31
CA TRP A 212 33.32 0.14 -6.47
C TRP A 212 32.89 0.48 -5.05
N ALA A 213 32.10 -0.38 -4.42
CA ALA A 213 31.70 -0.24 -3.02
C ALA A 213 32.14 -1.44 -2.18
N GLU A 214 32.36 -1.22 -0.88
CA GLU A 214 32.47 -2.33 0.06
C GLU A 214 31.16 -3.13 0.11
N HIS A 215 31.26 -4.44 0.33
CA HIS A 215 30.09 -5.25 0.61
C HIS A 215 29.66 -5.09 2.08
N VAL A 216 28.38 -4.78 2.30
CA VAL A 216 27.80 -4.66 3.63
C VAL A 216 27.10 -5.97 3.98
N ALA A 217 27.61 -6.68 4.99
CA ALA A 217 26.99 -7.89 5.47
C ALA A 217 25.83 -7.57 6.42
N HIS A 218 24.72 -8.26 6.25
CA HIS A 218 23.59 -8.22 7.16
C HIS A 218 23.95 -8.81 8.53
N ARG A 219 23.49 -8.16 9.60
CA ARG A 219 23.55 -8.65 10.98
C ARG A 219 22.28 -8.23 11.72
N TYR A 220 21.63 -9.15 12.41
CA TYR A 220 20.54 -8.81 13.33
C TYR A 220 21.07 -8.11 14.59
N CYS A 221 20.25 -7.29 15.23
CA CYS A 221 20.52 -6.74 16.55
C CYS A 221 20.52 -7.85 17.62
N ASP A 222 21.46 -7.78 18.56
CA ASP A 222 21.64 -8.78 19.63
C ASP A 222 20.89 -8.40 20.94
N SER A 223 20.34 -7.18 21.02
CA SER A 223 19.63 -6.71 22.22
C SER A 223 18.57 -5.64 21.91
N ASP A 224 17.65 -5.43 22.87
CA ASP A 224 16.68 -4.32 22.83
C ASP A 224 17.36 -2.94 22.75
N SER A 225 18.57 -2.79 23.30
CA SER A 225 19.34 -1.54 23.20
C SER A 225 19.87 -1.31 21.78
N GLU A 226 20.34 -2.36 21.10
CA GLU A 226 20.72 -2.26 19.69
C GLU A 226 19.50 -2.00 18.81
N LEU A 227 18.36 -2.64 19.10
CA LEU A 227 17.09 -2.39 18.39
C LEU A 227 16.62 -0.94 18.54
N SER A 228 16.58 -0.41 19.76
CA SER A 228 16.24 1.00 20.02
C SER A 228 17.16 1.93 19.23
N THR A 229 18.47 1.64 19.23
CA THR A 229 19.45 2.42 18.45
C THR A 229 19.21 2.34 16.95
N PHE A 230 18.91 1.14 16.42
CA PHE A 230 18.60 0.95 14.99
C PHE A 230 17.40 1.79 14.55
N TYR A 231 16.29 1.73 15.28
CA TYR A 231 15.09 2.48 14.96
C TYR A 231 15.30 3.99 15.12
N ARG A 232 16.08 4.42 16.10
CA ARG A 232 16.51 5.82 16.21
C ARG A 232 17.34 6.28 15.00
N ASN A 233 18.25 5.44 14.54
CA ASN A 233 19.07 5.72 13.34
C ASN A 233 18.24 5.73 12.05
N LEU A 234 17.14 4.96 11.97
CA LEU A 234 16.17 5.11 10.89
C LEU A 234 15.50 6.50 10.91
N GLY A 235 15.23 7.04 12.10
CA GLY A 235 14.81 8.44 12.27
C GLY A 235 15.83 9.45 11.74
N HIS A 236 17.12 9.21 11.96
CA HIS A 236 18.18 10.04 11.38
C HIS A 236 18.15 10.01 9.84
N TRP A 237 17.98 8.83 9.24
CA TRP A 237 17.83 8.70 7.79
C TRP A 237 16.61 9.43 7.24
N LEU A 238 15.46 9.38 7.92
CA LEU A 238 14.26 10.13 7.51
C LEU A 238 14.55 11.63 7.40
N ALA A 239 15.24 12.22 8.38
CA ALA A 239 15.58 13.64 8.37
C ALA A 239 16.60 13.97 7.26
N VAL A 240 17.64 13.15 7.08
CA VAL A 240 18.64 13.36 6.01
C VAL A 240 17.98 13.28 4.63
N MET A 241 17.16 12.27 4.38
CA MET A 241 16.48 12.10 3.09
C MET A 241 15.43 13.18 2.87
N ARG A 242 14.77 13.66 3.93
CA ARG A 242 13.88 14.82 3.83
C ARG A 242 14.62 16.10 3.44
N LEU A 243 15.84 16.31 3.96
CA LEU A 243 16.71 17.42 3.59
C LEU A 243 17.11 17.36 2.12
N VAL A 244 17.64 16.23 1.66
CA VAL A 244 18.16 16.09 0.28
C VAL A 244 17.08 15.71 -0.73
N SER A 245 15.79 15.78 -0.40
CA SER A 245 14.69 15.33 -1.27
C SER A 245 14.88 13.91 -1.83
N GLY A 246 15.46 13.03 -1.00
CA GLY A 246 15.78 11.65 -1.33
C GLY A 246 14.54 10.78 -1.49
N THR A 247 14.63 9.80 -2.38
CA THR A 247 13.56 8.85 -2.72
C THR A 247 14.14 7.45 -2.89
N ASP A 248 13.27 6.46 -3.13
CA ASP A 248 13.69 5.11 -3.55
C ASP A 248 14.46 4.31 -2.48
N LEU A 249 14.27 4.59 -1.19
CA LEU A 249 14.81 3.78 -0.09
C LEU A 249 13.90 2.60 0.29
N HIS A 250 13.54 1.80 -0.71
CA HIS A 250 12.81 0.56 -0.52
C HIS A 250 13.64 -0.49 0.24
N ALA A 251 12.99 -1.58 0.64
CA ALA A 251 13.58 -2.60 1.50
C ALA A 251 14.87 -3.25 0.94
N GLU A 252 15.04 -3.34 -0.37
CA GLU A 252 16.25 -3.85 -1.02
C GLU A 252 17.45 -2.89 -0.92
N ASN A 253 17.21 -1.59 -0.71
CA ASN A 253 18.24 -0.56 -0.70
C ASN A 253 18.79 -0.26 0.71
N ILE A 254 18.34 -1.01 1.72
CA ILE A 254 18.82 -0.92 3.11
C ILE A 254 19.28 -2.28 3.61
N ILE A 255 20.44 -2.31 4.25
CA ILE A 255 20.95 -3.48 4.97
C ILE A 255 21.06 -3.15 6.46
N ALA A 256 20.40 -3.95 7.29
CA ALA A 256 20.59 -3.90 8.73
C ALA A 256 21.94 -4.51 9.12
N CYS A 257 22.81 -3.70 9.73
CA CYS A 257 24.12 -4.11 10.22
C CYS A 257 24.15 -3.94 11.75
N GLY A 258 23.36 -4.76 12.45
CA GLY A 258 23.04 -4.57 13.86
C GLY A 258 22.34 -3.24 14.08
N PRO A 259 22.86 -2.34 14.95
CA PRO A 259 22.22 -1.06 15.24
C PRO A 259 22.37 -0.01 14.12
N ILE A 260 23.09 -0.32 13.04
CA ILE A 260 23.38 0.63 11.96
C ILE A 260 22.57 0.25 10.70
N PRO A 261 21.54 1.03 10.32
CA PRO A 261 20.90 0.92 9.02
C PRO A 261 21.79 1.52 7.93
N VAL A 262 22.27 0.68 7.02
CA VAL A 262 23.18 1.11 5.94
C VAL A 262 22.38 1.23 4.63
N VAL A 263 22.32 2.44 4.07
CA VAL A 263 21.73 2.69 2.75
C VAL A 263 22.75 2.28 1.69
N VAL A 264 22.50 1.16 1.01
CA VAL A 264 23.44 0.61 0.03
C VAL A 264 23.25 1.20 -1.36
N ASP A 265 22.11 1.83 -1.64
CA ASP A 265 21.92 2.64 -2.84
C ASP A 265 21.33 4.02 -2.52
N CYS A 266 22.05 5.07 -2.92
CA CYS A 266 21.73 6.47 -2.60
C CYS A 266 21.72 7.36 -3.85
N GLU A 267 21.60 6.78 -5.04
CA GLU A 267 21.64 7.52 -6.30
C GLU A 267 20.42 8.43 -6.52
N SER A 268 19.32 8.19 -5.83
CA SER A 268 18.05 8.92 -5.95
C SER A 268 17.90 10.04 -4.90
N ILE A 269 18.87 10.96 -4.86
CA ILE A 269 18.82 12.18 -4.03
C ILE A 269 18.75 13.44 -4.90
N PHE A 270 18.29 14.55 -4.31
CA PHE A 270 17.98 15.81 -5.01
C PHE A 270 16.98 15.61 -6.16
N THR A 271 16.07 14.65 -6.00
CA THR A 271 15.13 14.27 -7.04
C THR A 271 14.11 15.39 -7.29
N PRO A 272 13.99 15.89 -8.54
CA PRO A 272 13.01 16.90 -8.90
C PRO A 272 11.58 16.47 -8.55
N ARG A 273 10.77 17.43 -8.11
CA ARG A 273 9.37 17.19 -7.76
C ARG A 273 8.47 18.14 -8.54
N PRO A 274 7.97 17.75 -9.72
CA PRO A 274 6.95 18.53 -10.42
C PRO A 274 5.63 18.54 -9.62
N PRO A 275 4.82 19.61 -9.70
CA PRO A 275 3.51 19.67 -9.05
C PRO A 275 2.49 18.72 -9.72
N HIS A 276 1.44 18.27 -9.00
CA HIS A 276 0.38 17.46 -9.62
C HIS A 276 -0.48 18.33 -10.52
N PRO A 277 -0.85 17.87 -11.72
CA PRO A 277 -1.99 18.44 -12.39
C PRO A 277 -3.25 18.21 -11.52
N PRO A 278 -4.23 19.12 -11.53
CA PRO A 278 -5.48 18.91 -10.81
C PRO A 278 -6.15 17.60 -11.25
N THR A 279 -6.55 16.75 -10.29
CA THR A 279 -7.15 15.44 -10.60
C THR A 279 -8.61 15.57 -11.05
N GLY A 280 -9.28 16.64 -10.62
CA GLY A 280 -10.73 16.81 -10.71
C GLY A 280 -11.50 16.35 -9.47
N ALA A 281 -10.86 15.66 -8.52
CA ALA A 281 -11.47 15.24 -7.26
C ALA A 281 -11.67 16.40 -6.26
N GLY A 282 -11.10 17.57 -6.53
CA GLY A 282 -11.13 18.76 -5.67
C GLY A 282 -9.73 19.18 -5.26
N GLU A 283 -9.48 20.49 -5.20
CA GLU A 283 -8.14 21.01 -4.90
C GLU A 283 -7.67 20.66 -3.49
N ALA A 284 -8.57 20.54 -2.51
CA ALA A 284 -8.22 20.08 -1.16
C ALA A 284 -7.68 18.65 -1.15
N THR A 285 -8.31 17.75 -1.92
CA THR A 285 -7.85 16.35 -2.09
C THR A 285 -6.47 16.31 -2.74
N ASP A 286 -6.28 17.08 -3.81
CA ASP A 286 -5.00 17.18 -4.52
C ASP A 286 -3.91 17.76 -3.61
N ARG A 287 -4.24 18.78 -2.83
CA ARG A 287 -3.35 19.41 -1.87
C ARG A 287 -3.02 18.49 -0.71
N ALA A 288 -3.97 17.70 -0.20
CA ALA A 288 -3.71 16.73 0.86
C ALA A 288 -2.75 15.63 0.39
N ALA A 289 -2.95 15.11 -0.83
CA ALA A 289 -2.02 14.18 -1.46
C ALA A 289 -0.63 14.81 -1.67
N GLU A 290 -0.57 16.08 -2.08
CA GLU A 290 0.69 16.81 -2.24
C GLU A 290 1.36 17.16 -0.91
N LEU A 291 0.62 17.38 0.17
CA LEU A 291 1.19 17.54 1.52
C LEU A 291 1.87 16.24 1.96
N LEU A 292 1.17 15.10 1.86
CA LEU A 292 1.73 13.79 2.19
C LEU A 292 2.97 13.46 1.36
N ASN A 293 2.91 13.62 0.04
CA ASN A 293 4.04 13.37 -0.85
C ASN A 293 5.20 14.39 -0.68
N GLY A 294 4.97 15.47 0.08
CA GLY A 294 5.99 16.47 0.43
C GLY A 294 6.75 16.18 1.72
N THR A 295 6.29 15.19 2.47
CA THR A 295 6.86 14.77 3.74
C THR A 295 7.87 13.63 3.53
N VAL A 296 8.38 13.10 4.65
CA VAL A 296 9.17 11.87 4.72
C VAL A 296 8.52 10.63 4.06
N MET A 297 7.21 10.62 3.76
CA MET A 297 6.56 9.50 3.05
C MET A 297 7.21 9.18 1.71
N ARG A 298 7.71 10.19 0.99
CA ARG A 298 8.30 10.00 -0.35
C ARG A 298 9.66 9.28 -0.32
N THR A 299 10.26 9.13 0.85
CA THR A 299 11.61 8.57 0.96
C THR A 299 11.68 7.09 0.58
N GLY A 300 10.57 6.34 0.68
CA GLY A 300 10.54 4.88 0.58
C GLY A 300 10.85 4.15 1.90
N LEU A 301 11.23 4.88 2.95
CA LEU A 301 11.52 4.30 4.26
C LEU A 301 10.25 3.91 5.03
N LEU A 302 9.23 4.76 4.97
CA LEU A 302 8.02 4.61 5.77
C LEU A 302 7.02 3.65 5.13
N PRO A 303 6.26 2.90 5.94
CA PRO A 303 5.22 2.01 5.45
C PRO A 303 4.22 2.66 4.51
N GLY A 304 3.92 1.96 3.43
CA GLY A 304 2.95 2.35 2.42
C GLY A 304 2.73 1.19 1.46
N ARG A 305 1.49 0.68 1.38
CA ARG A 305 1.22 -0.46 0.49
C ARG A 305 0.94 0.00 -0.94
N GLY A 306 1.36 -0.77 -1.92
CA GLY A 306 1.09 -0.50 -3.33
C GLY A 306 -0.40 -0.56 -3.64
N ALA A 307 -0.87 0.34 -4.52
CA ALA A 307 -2.24 0.35 -5.02
C ALA A 307 -2.38 -0.34 -6.40
N GLY A 308 -1.26 -0.60 -7.08
CA GLY A 308 -1.20 -1.18 -8.43
C GLY A 308 -1.72 -2.62 -8.48
N LEU A 309 -2.32 -3.05 -9.60
CA LEU A 309 -2.99 -4.36 -9.72
C LEU A 309 -2.07 -5.57 -9.46
N GLY A 310 -0.77 -5.48 -9.79
CA GLY A 310 0.19 -6.57 -9.60
C GLY A 310 0.80 -6.66 -8.20
N TRP A 311 0.79 -5.53 -7.48
CA TRP A 311 1.47 -5.34 -6.19
C TRP A 311 0.53 -4.74 -5.14
N ARG A 312 -0.78 -4.92 -5.34
CA ARG A 312 -1.81 -4.37 -4.46
C ARG A 312 -1.60 -4.94 -3.06
N GLY A 313 -1.47 -4.05 -2.09
CA GLY A 313 -1.26 -4.43 -0.70
C GLY A 313 0.18 -4.83 -0.36
N VAL A 314 1.12 -4.89 -1.31
CA VAL A 314 2.54 -5.10 -0.97
C VAL A 314 3.12 -3.82 -0.38
N ASP A 315 3.77 -3.92 0.78
CA ASP A 315 4.58 -2.85 1.35
C ASP A 315 6.05 -3.07 1.00
N GLY A 316 6.55 -2.29 0.03
CA GLY A 316 7.95 -2.33 -0.40
C GLY A 316 8.89 -1.45 0.44
N SER A 317 8.36 -0.74 1.45
CA SER A 317 9.16 0.21 2.21
C SER A 317 10.17 -0.48 3.13
N ALA A 318 11.25 0.23 3.45
CA ALA A 318 12.30 -0.34 4.30
C ALA A 318 11.84 -0.69 5.72
N MET A 319 10.83 -0.02 6.28
CA MET A 319 10.28 -0.38 7.59
C MET A 319 9.09 -1.33 7.48
N GLY A 320 8.28 -1.22 6.42
CA GLY A 320 6.98 -1.89 6.29
C GLY A 320 6.99 -3.24 5.56
N MET A 321 8.11 -3.64 4.92
CA MET A 321 8.26 -4.98 4.28
C MET A 321 8.41 -6.10 5.32
N LEU A 322 7.39 -6.27 6.16
CA LEU A 322 7.39 -7.15 7.32
C LEU A 322 7.07 -8.61 6.91
N PRO A 323 7.79 -9.61 7.44
CA PRO A 323 7.54 -11.02 7.15
C PRO A 323 6.11 -11.42 7.55
N GLY A 324 5.44 -12.21 6.69
CA GLY A 324 4.09 -12.72 6.96
C GLY A 324 2.94 -11.73 6.74
N GLN A 325 3.23 -10.48 6.35
CA GLN A 325 2.21 -9.43 6.13
C GLN A 325 2.10 -8.97 4.67
N GLN A 326 2.95 -9.53 3.80
CA GLN A 326 2.92 -9.28 2.37
C GLN A 326 1.91 -10.23 1.73
N PRO A 327 1.02 -9.74 0.86
CA PRO A 327 0.13 -10.61 0.10
C PRO A 327 0.95 -11.45 -0.88
N ASP A 328 0.39 -12.60 -1.26
CA ASP A 328 0.91 -13.34 -2.41
C ASP A 328 0.70 -12.50 -3.67
N ILE A 329 1.75 -12.38 -4.48
CA ILE A 329 1.67 -11.69 -5.76
C ILE A 329 1.46 -12.70 -6.90
N GLY A 330 0.58 -12.35 -7.83
CA GLY A 330 0.31 -13.17 -9.00
C GLY A 330 1.41 -13.01 -10.05
N LEU A 331 2.37 -13.94 -10.09
CA LEU A 331 3.45 -13.92 -11.09
C LEU A 331 3.25 -15.00 -12.15
N PRO A 332 3.59 -14.72 -13.43
CA PRO A 332 3.56 -15.74 -14.49
C PRO A 332 4.60 -16.84 -14.22
N ASP A 333 4.15 -18.08 -14.18
CA ASP A 333 4.99 -19.28 -14.03
C ASP A 333 4.66 -20.33 -15.10
N LEU A 334 5.61 -21.23 -15.38
CA LEU A 334 5.46 -22.33 -16.32
C LEU A 334 4.86 -23.55 -15.61
N VAL A 335 3.57 -23.81 -15.84
CA VAL A 335 2.85 -24.95 -15.26
C VAL A 335 2.79 -26.09 -16.27
N GLY A 336 3.00 -27.33 -15.79
CA GLY A 336 3.01 -28.53 -16.63
C GLY A 336 4.28 -28.70 -17.47
N ALA A 337 5.39 -28.10 -17.02
CA ALA A 337 6.73 -28.34 -17.58
C ALA A 337 7.01 -29.85 -17.69
N GLY A 338 7.76 -30.26 -18.71
CA GLY A 338 8.00 -31.68 -19.01
C GLY A 338 6.88 -32.36 -19.83
N THR A 339 5.81 -31.64 -20.20
CA THR A 339 4.71 -32.16 -21.02
C THR A 339 4.35 -31.24 -22.19
N ASP A 340 3.73 -31.78 -23.24
CA ASP A 340 3.20 -31.00 -24.36
C ASP A 340 1.99 -30.10 -24.01
N THR A 341 1.53 -30.16 -22.75
CA THR A 341 0.48 -29.30 -22.21
C THR A 341 1.00 -28.15 -21.35
N ALA A 342 2.33 -27.97 -21.32
CA ALA A 342 2.97 -26.86 -20.61
C ALA A 342 2.36 -25.51 -21.03
N LYS A 343 2.10 -24.65 -20.05
CA LYS A 343 1.48 -23.33 -20.28
C LYS A 343 1.99 -22.30 -19.28
N ILE A 344 1.96 -21.04 -19.67
CA ILE A 344 2.17 -19.93 -18.73
C ILE A 344 0.86 -19.67 -17.99
N ALA A 345 0.88 -19.79 -16.67
CA ALA A 345 -0.24 -19.49 -15.79
C ALA A 345 0.19 -18.46 -14.73
N ILE A 346 -0.75 -17.65 -14.24
CA ILE A 346 -0.49 -16.78 -13.09
C ILE A 346 -0.58 -17.64 -11.84
N THR A 347 0.47 -17.65 -11.04
CA THR A 347 0.57 -18.41 -9.80
C THR A 347 0.81 -17.45 -8.63
N PRO A 348 0.14 -17.64 -7.47
CA PRO A 348 0.47 -16.90 -6.26
C PRO A 348 1.89 -17.23 -5.81
N GLN A 349 2.71 -16.21 -5.55
CA GLN A 349 4.08 -16.36 -5.05
C GLN A 349 4.34 -15.37 -3.91
N GLN A 350 5.07 -15.85 -2.90
CA GLN A 350 5.55 -14.99 -1.82
C GLN A 350 6.80 -14.23 -2.26
N LEU A 351 6.88 -12.96 -1.85
CA LEU A 351 8.07 -12.16 -2.04
C LEU A 351 9.23 -12.68 -1.19
N PRO A 352 10.45 -12.75 -1.73
CA PRO A 352 11.62 -13.15 -0.96
C PRO A 352 11.91 -12.12 0.14
N PRO A 353 12.40 -12.55 1.31
CA PRO A 353 12.79 -11.63 2.36
C PRO A 353 14.02 -10.81 1.96
N THR A 354 14.02 -9.54 2.37
CA THR A 354 15.11 -8.58 2.18
C THR A 354 15.96 -8.44 3.46
N GLN A 355 17.08 -7.70 3.37
CA GLN A 355 18.08 -7.56 4.45
C GLN A 355 17.93 -6.26 5.25
N ASN A 356 16.85 -5.51 5.08
CA ASN A 356 16.55 -4.24 5.75
C ASN A 356 16.22 -4.37 7.24
N LEU A 357 15.72 -5.52 7.70
CA LEU A 357 15.13 -5.65 9.03
C LEU A 357 16.18 -6.00 10.12
N PRO A 358 16.10 -5.38 11.31
CA PRO A 358 17.07 -5.55 12.38
C PRO A 358 16.83 -6.80 13.23
N SER A 359 15.71 -7.50 13.05
CA SER A 359 15.40 -8.75 13.73
C SER A 359 14.55 -9.66 12.85
N ARG A 360 14.45 -10.95 13.23
CA ARG A 360 13.57 -11.92 12.56
C ARG A 360 12.08 -11.65 12.79
N ASN A 361 11.75 -11.02 13.93
CA ASN A 361 10.39 -10.71 14.36
C ASN A 361 10.31 -9.20 14.70
N PRO A 362 10.36 -8.31 13.69
CA PRO A 362 10.35 -6.87 13.91
C PRO A 362 9.05 -6.40 14.58
N GLN A 363 9.18 -5.56 15.61
CA GLN A 363 8.04 -4.99 16.36
C GLN A 363 8.03 -3.47 16.22
N LEU A 364 7.61 -2.96 15.06
CA LEU A 364 7.58 -1.51 14.80
C LEU A 364 6.79 -0.73 15.85
N GLY A 365 5.67 -1.28 16.32
CA GLY A 365 4.82 -0.65 17.34
C GLY A 365 5.53 -0.39 18.68
N ARG A 366 6.61 -1.11 19.00
CA ARG A 366 7.40 -0.88 20.22
C ARG A 366 8.40 0.27 20.07
N TYR A 367 8.84 0.55 18.85
CA TYR A 367 9.99 1.42 18.58
C TYR A 367 9.67 2.66 17.72
N TRP A 368 8.41 2.90 17.35
CA TRP A 368 8.04 4.09 16.56
C TRP A 368 8.44 5.40 17.24
N GLY A 369 8.38 5.46 18.57
CA GLY A 369 8.82 6.63 19.34
C GLY A 369 10.33 6.92 19.17
N GLU A 370 11.16 5.88 19.01
CA GLU A 370 12.59 6.04 18.71
C GLU A 370 12.82 6.62 17.32
N VAL A 371 12.02 6.21 16.33
CA VAL A 371 12.08 6.76 14.96
C VAL A 371 11.77 8.26 14.97
N VAL A 372 10.71 8.67 15.66
CA VAL A 372 10.32 10.09 15.79
C VAL A 372 11.39 10.88 16.57
N ALA A 373 11.89 10.33 17.69
CA ALA A 373 12.94 10.97 18.47
C ALA A 373 14.26 11.11 17.70
N GLY A 374 14.60 10.13 16.87
CA GLY A 374 15.73 10.18 15.94
C GLY A 374 15.55 11.30 14.91
N PHE A 375 14.38 11.37 14.26
CA PHE A 375 14.08 12.43 13.31
C PHE A 375 14.27 13.82 13.94
N ASP A 376 13.68 14.07 15.11
CA ASP A 376 13.79 15.36 15.80
C ASP A 376 15.23 15.70 16.19
N ALA A 377 16.00 14.72 16.66
CA ALA A 377 17.41 14.90 17.00
C ALA A 377 18.26 15.29 15.78
N MET A 378 18.06 14.61 14.65
CA MET A 378 18.78 14.90 13.41
C MET A 378 18.34 16.24 12.80
N ALA A 379 17.02 16.51 12.77
CA ALA A 379 16.49 17.79 12.30
C ALA A 379 17.07 18.97 13.10
N SER A 380 17.22 18.81 14.42
CA SER A 380 17.86 19.81 15.29
C SER A 380 19.32 20.07 14.92
N ARG A 381 20.09 19.03 14.56
CA ARG A 381 21.49 19.17 14.09
C ARG A 381 21.55 19.89 12.75
N ILE A 382 20.72 19.50 11.78
CA ILE A 382 20.64 20.14 10.47
C ILE A 382 20.25 21.63 10.62
N ASN A 383 19.28 21.95 11.47
CA ASN A 383 18.87 23.33 11.78
C ASN A 383 19.98 24.14 12.47
N ALA A 384 20.88 23.50 13.23
CA ALA A 384 22.05 24.18 13.78
C ALA A 384 23.04 24.57 12.68
N LEU A 385 23.31 23.67 11.73
CA LEU A 385 24.18 23.94 10.57
C LEU A 385 23.59 24.97 9.61
N ASP A 386 22.26 24.98 9.40
CA ASP A 386 21.62 26.00 8.56
C ASP A 386 21.77 27.39 9.20
N ARG A 387 21.55 27.50 10.52
CA ARG A 387 21.70 28.77 11.26
C ARG A 387 23.14 29.27 11.31
N SER A 388 24.14 28.40 11.33
CA SER A 388 25.55 28.81 11.25
C SER A 388 26.03 29.11 9.83
N GLY A 389 25.20 28.84 8.80
CA GLY A 389 25.54 29.00 7.39
C GLY A 389 26.45 27.88 6.85
N GLU A 390 26.64 26.80 7.60
CA GLU A 390 27.51 25.68 7.22
C GLU A 390 26.79 24.63 6.36
N LEU A 391 25.45 24.57 6.41
CA LEU A 391 24.66 23.58 5.67
C LEU A 391 24.76 23.74 4.15
N GLU A 392 24.56 24.95 3.63
CA GLU A 392 24.56 25.20 2.19
C GLU A 392 25.91 24.83 1.53
N PRO A 393 27.09 25.21 2.07
CA PRO A 393 28.38 24.75 1.55
C PRO A 393 28.54 23.22 1.52
N LEU A 394 27.91 22.49 2.46
CA LEU A 394 27.93 21.02 2.43
C LEU A 394 27.09 20.48 1.28
N LEU A 395 25.91 21.04 1.03
CA LEU A 395 25.04 20.62 -0.07
C LEU A 395 25.56 21.05 -1.45
N GLN A 396 26.29 22.17 -1.54
CA GLN A 396 26.92 22.63 -2.79
C GLN A 396 27.98 21.66 -3.34
N ARG A 397 28.46 20.71 -2.55
CA ARG A 397 29.36 19.64 -3.03
C ARG A 397 28.67 18.67 -3.98
N PHE A 398 27.34 18.64 -4.00
CA PHE A 398 26.55 17.77 -4.86
C PHE A 398 26.21 18.38 -6.22
N SER A 399 26.52 19.66 -6.46
CA SER A 399 26.05 20.44 -7.63
C SER A 399 26.21 19.74 -8.97
N ASP A 400 27.36 19.10 -9.19
CA ASP A 400 27.71 18.41 -10.43
C ASP A 400 27.64 16.87 -10.32
N CYS A 401 27.12 16.34 -9.21
CA CYS A 401 26.92 14.90 -9.05
C CYS A 401 25.78 14.44 -9.95
N VAL A 402 26.02 13.38 -10.73
CA VAL A 402 24.94 12.73 -11.48
C VAL A 402 24.09 11.92 -10.51
N VAL A 403 22.81 12.25 -10.42
CA VAL A 403 21.81 11.56 -9.59
C VAL A 403 20.73 10.95 -10.47
N ARG A 404 20.14 9.85 -10.02
CA ARG A 404 19.02 9.17 -10.70
C ARG A 404 17.71 9.87 -10.36
N VAL A 405 16.81 9.90 -11.33
CA VAL A 405 15.43 10.35 -11.15
C VAL A 405 14.51 9.20 -11.52
N VAL A 406 13.78 8.68 -10.54
CA VAL A 406 12.74 7.67 -10.77
C VAL A 406 11.49 8.38 -11.26
N VAL A 407 11.36 8.48 -12.58
CA VAL A 407 10.19 9.07 -13.25
C VAL A 407 8.96 8.15 -13.17
N ARG A 408 9.22 6.85 -13.11
CA ARG A 408 8.25 5.78 -13.08
C ARG A 408 8.87 4.56 -12.44
N ASP A 409 8.08 3.85 -11.65
CA ASP A 409 8.54 2.69 -10.91
C ASP A 409 8.98 1.57 -11.86
N SER A 410 10.04 0.84 -11.49
CA SER A 410 10.57 -0.28 -12.26
C SER A 410 9.50 -1.36 -12.56
N GLU A 411 8.49 -1.51 -11.69
CA GLU A 411 7.35 -2.40 -11.91
C GLU A 411 6.58 -2.04 -13.20
N ALA A 412 6.24 -0.77 -13.37
CA ALA A 412 5.47 -0.32 -14.53
C ALA A 412 6.24 -0.57 -15.84
N TYR A 413 7.56 -0.35 -15.82
CA TYR A 413 8.44 -0.72 -16.94
C TYR A 413 8.50 -2.23 -17.18
N THR A 414 8.53 -3.04 -16.12
CA THR A 414 8.54 -4.50 -16.23
C THR A 414 7.27 -5.04 -16.88
N GLU A 415 6.09 -4.50 -16.54
CA GLU A 415 4.83 -4.90 -17.18
C GLU A 415 4.73 -4.43 -18.64
N LEU A 416 5.22 -3.22 -18.95
CA LEU A 416 5.33 -2.76 -20.34
C LEU A 416 6.28 -3.62 -21.16
N ALA A 417 7.45 -3.97 -20.62
CA ALA A 417 8.38 -4.90 -21.24
C ALA A 417 7.70 -6.26 -21.47
N ARG A 418 6.99 -6.80 -20.46
CA ARG A 418 6.26 -8.07 -20.58
C ARG A 418 5.23 -8.04 -21.71
N MET A 419 4.57 -6.90 -21.94
CA MET A 419 3.67 -6.70 -23.09
C MET A 419 4.43 -6.68 -24.42
N LEU A 420 5.53 -5.92 -24.49
CA LEU A 420 6.35 -5.76 -25.71
C LEU A 420 7.06 -7.05 -26.13
N TRP A 421 7.36 -7.94 -25.17
CA TRP A 421 7.97 -9.26 -25.41
C TRP A 421 6.92 -10.40 -25.50
N HIS A 422 5.62 -10.09 -25.43
CA HIS A 422 4.56 -11.09 -25.63
C HIS A 422 4.48 -11.53 -27.10
N PRO A 423 4.12 -12.79 -27.44
CA PRO A 423 4.03 -13.25 -28.83
C PRO A 423 3.16 -12.35 -29.74
N VAL A 424 2.04 -11.84 -29.22
CA VAL A 424 1.18 -10.86 -29.95
C VAL A 424 1.94 -9.56 -30.25
N GLY A 425 2.73 -9.07 -29.31
CA GLY A 425 3.53 -7.85 -29.49
C GLY A 425 4.71 -8.08 -30.44
N LEU A 426 5.37 -9.25 -30.34
CA LEU A 426 6.44 -9.65 -31.25
C LEU A 426 5.94 -9.87 -32.69
N HIS A 427 4.70 -10.32 -32.86
CA HIS A 427 4.07 -10.51 -34.16
C HIS A 427 3.75 -9.18 -34.86
N ASN A 428 3.23 -8.21 -34.11
CA ASN A 428 2.91 -6.88 -34.62
C ASN A 428 3.53 -5.80 -33.72
N GLN A 429 4.84 -5.62 -33.89
CA GLN A 429 5.62 -4.67 -33.10
C GLN A 429 5.14 -3.22 -33.23
N PRO A 430 4.81 -2.68 -34.43
CA PRO A 430 4.32 -1.31 -34.54
C PRO A 430 3.04 -1.05 -33.70
N ALA A 431 2.11 -2.01 -33.68
CA ALA A 431 0.91 -1.89 -32.84
C ALA A 431 1.24 -1.98 -31.34
N ALA A 432 2.21 -2.83 -30.96
CA ALA A 432 2.64 -2.96 -29.58
C ALA A 432 3.37 -1.71 -29.06
N GLU A 433 4.23 -1.11 -29.88
CA GLU A 433 4.91 0.15 -29.57
C GLU A 433 3.91 1.30 -29.45
N GLN A 434 2.98 1.44 -30.39
CA GLN A 434 1.94 2.47 -30.32
C GLN A 434 1.11 2.34 -29.04
N LYS A 435 0.79 1.11 -28.63
CA LYS A 435 0.11 0.83 -27.37
C LYS A 435 0.97 1.18 -26.15
N ALA A 436 2.26 0.83 -26.17
CA ALA A 436 3.19 1.17 -25.09
C ALA A 436 3.34 2.69 -24.94
N LEU A 437 3.49 3.42 -26.04
CA LEU A 437 3.53 4.89 -26.06
C LEU A 437 2.26 5.49 -25.47
N ALA A 438 1.08 4.99 -25.84
CA ALA A 438 -0.19 5.45 -25.29
C ALA A 438 -0.31 5.19 -23.78
N LEU A 439 0.17 4.03 -23.32
CA LEU A 439 0.19 3.68 -21.89
C LEU A 439 1.19 4.55 -21.10
N ILE A 440 2.39 4.77 -21.63
CA ILE A 440 3.40 5.66 -21.03
C ILE A 440 2.85 7.10 -20.97
N ALA A 441 2.27 7.61 -22.06
CA ALA A 441 1.69 8.95 -22.08
C ALA A 441 0.59 9.11 -21.03
N ARG A 442 -0.33 8.14 -20.94
CA ARG A 442 -1.37 8.13 -19.90
C ARG A 442 -0.78 8.07 -18.49
N HIS A 443 0.23 7.23 -18.28
CA HIS A 443 0.89 7.14 -16.98
C HIS A 443 1.65 8.43 -16.65
N SER A 444 2.28 9.09 -17.61
CA SER A 444 2.98 10.36 -17.38
C SER A 444 2.02 11.47 -16.99
N MET A 445 0.78 11.46 -17.51
CA MET A 445 -0.28 12.34 -17.02
C MET A 445 -0.61 12.08 -15.54
N ASN A 446 -0.60 10.81 -15.12
CA ASN A 446 -0.91 10.42 -13.73
C ASN A 446 0.26 10.61 -12.76
N THR A 447 1.51 10.44 -13.21
CA THR A 447 2.71 10.45 -12.36
C THR A 447 3.63 11.64 -12.58
N ARG A 448 3.20 12.63 -13.38
CA ARG A 448 3.97 13.85 -13.67
C ARG A 448 5.31 13.57 -14.37
N GLY A 449 5.38 12.47 -15.12
CA GLY A 449 6.53 12.16 -15.94
C GLY A 449 6.62 13.09 -17.16
N PRO A 450 7.76 13.09 -17.87
CA PRO A 450 7.90 13.76 -19.16
C PRO A 450 6.73 13.41 -20.10
N ALA A 451 6.25 14.42 -20.84
CA ALA A 451 5.11 14.29 -21.75
C ALA A 451 5.53 14.28 -23.23
N GLU A 452 6.80 14.59 -23.50
CA GLU A 452 7.36 14.68 -24.83
C GLU A 452 7.43 13.29 -25.50
N GLN A 453 6.86 13.18 -26.71
CA GLN A 453 6.80 11.91 -27.44
C GLN A 453 8.18 11.29 -27.69
N ALA A 454 9.21 12.12 -27.90
CA ALA A 454 10.59 11.66 -28.08
C ALA A 454 11.13 10.95 -26.82
N VAL A 455 10.69 11.38 -25.63
CA VAL A 455 11.07 10.75 -24.36
C VAL A 455 10.38 9.40 -24.21
N HIS A 456 9.08 9.34 -24.48
CA HIS A 456 8.34 8.07 -24.46
C HIS A 456 8.91 7.05 -25.46
N ALA A 457 9.31 7.51 -26.65
CA ALA A 457 9.95 6.67 -27.65
C ALA A 457 11.31 6.13 -27.17
N ALA A 458 12.12 6.96 -26.49
CA ALA A 458 13.38 6.51 -25.90
C ALA A 458 13.16 5.48 -24.78
N GLU A 459 12.14 5.64 -23.94
CA GLU A 459 11.76 4.65 -22.93
C GLU A 459 11.38 3.31 -23.58
N VAL A 460 10.53 3.33 -24.63
CA VAL A 460 10.14 2.10 -25.35
C VAL A 460 11.35 1.43 -26.01
N ALA A 461 12.29 2.20 -26.56
CA ALA A 461 13.50 1.66 -27.19
C ALA A 461 14.36 0.81 -26.23
N GLU A 462 14.57 1.28 -25.00
CA GLU A 462 15.29 0.51 -23.96
C GLU A 462 14.55 -0.79 -23.61
N LEU A 463 13.22 -0.73 -23.44
CA LEU A 463 12.41 -1.92 -23.13
C LEU A 463 12.45 -2.97 -24.25
N LEU A 464 12.55 -2.53 -25.51
CA LEU A 464 12.66 -3.41 -26.67
C LEU A 464 13.96 -4.21 -26.66
N ILE A 465 15.05 -3.64 -26.15
CA ILE A 465 16.35 -4.33 -25.99
C ILE A 465 16.54 -4.94 -24.60
N GLY A 466 15.51 -4.89 -23.76
CA GLY A 466 15.45 -5.60 -22.49
C GLY A 466 16.02 -4.87 -21.29
N ASP A 467 16.29 -3.57 -21.41
CA ASP A 467 16.72 -2.70 -20.32
C ASP A 467 15.56 -1.88 -19.77
N ILE A 468 15.66 -1.51 -18.49
CA ILE A 468 14.75 -0.57 -17.83
C ILE A 468 15.28 0.85 -18.09
N PRO A 469 14.44 1.81 -18.55
CA PRO A 469 14.85 3.18 -18.77
C PRO A 469 15.41 3.85 -17.51
N VAL A 470 16.49 4.63 -17.66
CA VAL A 470 17.10 5.43 -16.57
C VAL A 470 17.10 6.90 -16.94
N PHE A 471 16.62 7.73 -16.02
CA PHE A 471 16.72 9.18 -16.09
C PHE A 471 17.71 9.68 -15.06
N THR A 472 18.48 10.71 -15.43
CA THR A 472 19.44 11.35 -14.53
C THR A 472 19.33 12.86 -14.55
N THR A 473 19.86 13.52 -13.53
CA THR A 473 20.04 14.97 -13.49
C THR A 473 21.32 15.33 -12.72
N THR A 474 21.68 16.61 -12.72
CA THR A 474 22.62 17.19 -11.76
C THR A 474 21.86 18.16 -10.85
N PRO A 475 22.14 18.19 -9.54
CA PRO A 475 21.43 19.07 -8.61
C PRO A 475 21.49 20.55 -8.97
N ALA A 476 22.54 21.03 -9.63
CA ALA A 476 22.66 22.42 -10.06
C ALA A 476 21.73 22.81 -11.22
N GLU A 477 21.35 21.85 -12.07
CA GLU A 477 20.55 22.13 -13.28
C GLU A 477 19.10 21.64 -13.17
N GLY A 478 18.87 20.47 -12.57
CA GLY A 478 17.54 19.89 -12.35
C GLY A 478 16.78 19.43 -13.61
N TRP A 479 17.34 19.64 -14.81
CA TRP A 479 16.79 19.09 -16.05
C TRP A 479 16.95 17.57 -16.10
N LEU A 480 15.98 16.88 -16.68
CA LEU A 480 16.02 15.44 -16.85
C LEU A 480 16.79 15.07 -18.12
N HIS A 481 17.81 14.24 -17.97
CA HIS A 481 18.51 13.59 -19.07
C HIS A 481 17.91 12.21 -19.27
N THR A 482 17.44 11.97 -20.49
CA THR A 482 16.85 10.69 -20.91
C THR A 482 17.91 9.68 -21.35
N PRO A 483 17.55 8.39 -21.50
CA PRO A 483 18.46 7.37 -22.05
C PRO A 483 19.06 7.75 -23.41
N ALA A 484 18.28 8.43 -24.26
CA ALA A 484 18.72 8.87 -25.59
C ALA A 484 19.54 10.19 -25.58
N GLY A 485 19.89 10.72 -24.40
CA GLY A 485 20.61 11.99 -24.26
C GLY A 485 19.75 13.24 -24.53
N THR A 486 18.45 13.09 -24.72
CA THR A 486 17.51 14.22 -24.80
C THR A 486 17.34 14.83 -23.42
N VAL A 487 17.21 16.17 -23.36
CA VAL A 487 16.99 16.93 -22.12
C VAL A 487 15.54 17.40 -22.06
N CYS A 488 14.84 17.19 -20.94
CA CYS A 488 13.45 17.62 -20.74
C CYS A 488 13.18 18.17 -19.33
N GLY A 489 12.04 18.85 -19.18
CA GLY A 489 11.64 19.50 -17.93
C GLY A 489 12.23 20.91 -17.71
N PRO A 490 11.84 21.61 -16.62
CA PRO A 490 12.31 22.95 -16.30
C PRO A 490 13.68 22.94 -15.61
N ARG A 491 14.48 24.01 -15.81
CA ARG A 491 15.77 24.16 -15.13
C ARG A 491 15.48 24.58 -13.70
N GLN A 492 16.06 23.88 -12.75
CA GLN A 492 15.86 24.18 -11.34
C GLN A 492 17.03 23.72 -10.50
N ASP A 493 17.63 24.65 -9.78
CA ASP A 493 18.63 24.35 -8.76
C ASP A 493 17.95 23.57 -7.61
N GLN A 494 18.19 22.26 -7.57
CA GLN A 494 17.62 21.35 -6.59
C GLN A 494 18.23 21.56 -5.20
N ILE A 495 19.45 22.08 -5.09
CA ILE A 495 20.09 22.36 -3.80
C ILE A 495 19.35 23.52 -3.12
N GLN A 496 19.14 24.62 -3.84
CA GLN A 496 18.39 25.76 -3.33
C GLN A 496 16.94 25.37 -2.98
N LEU A 497 16.31 24.56 -3.82
CA LEU A 497 14.96 24.06 -3.55
C LEU A 497 14.90 23.16 -2.31
N CYS A 498 15.90 22.30 -2.10
CA CYS A 498 15.99 21.47 -0.90
C CYS A 498 16.15 22.32 0.36
N LEU A 499 17.04 23.32 0.34
CA LEU A 499 17.22 24.27 1.44
C LEU A 499 15.93 25.05 1.73
N GLN A 500 15.27 25.57 0.69
CA GLN A 500 13.99 26.26 0.83
C GLN A 500 12.94 25.34 1.48
N ARG A 501 12.75 24.13 0.95
CA ARG A 501 11.78 23.14 1.46
C ARG A 501 12.09 22.66 2.87
N TRP A 502 13.36 22.66 3.28
CA TRP A 502 13.76 22.34 4.64
C TRP A 502 13.40 23.48 5.59
N ARG A 503 13.71 24.73 5.21
CA ARG A 503 13.39 25.93 6.01
C ARG A 503 11.89 26.19 6.14
N GLU A 504 11.12 25.83 5.13
CA GLU A 504 9.65 25.92 5.10
C GLU A 504 8.95 24.66 5.64
N ALA A 505 9.71 23.64 6.07
CA ALA A 505 9.13 22.38 6.53
C ALA A 505 8.33 22.56 7.82
N ASP A 506 7.11 22.02 7.84
CA ASP A 506 6.34 21.85 9.06
C ASP A 506 6.75 20.53 9.75
N PHE A 507 7.70 20.61 10.68
CA PHE A 507 8.15 19.43 11.44
C PHE A 507 7.06 18.81 12.32
N ALA A 508 5.98 19.53 12.65
CA ALA A 508 4.84 18.91 13.31
C ALA A 508 4.08 18.01 12.33
N LEU A 509 3.88 18.45 11.10
CA LEU A 509 3.34 17.61 10.02
C LEU A 509 4.22 16.39 9.74
N GLU A 510 5.54 16.55 9.63
CA GLU A 510 6.47 15.43 9.41
C GLU A 510 6.33 14.35 10.50
N ARG A 511 6.22 14.77 11.77
CA ARG A 511 6.00 13.86 12.90
C ARG A 511 4.66 13.15 12.84
N ARG A 512 3.57 13.90 12.58
CA ARG A 512 2.23 13.32 12.43
C ARG A 512 2.19 12.27 11.33
N VAL A 513 2.79 12.56 10.18
CA VAL A 513 2.80 11.63 9.03
C VAL A 513 3.70 10.43 9.30
N THR A 514 4.90 10.62 9.87
CA THR A 514 5.79 9.52 10.30
C THR A 514 5.04 8.57 11.21
N HIS A 515 4.37 9.12 12.21
CA HIS A 515 3.63 8.37 13.19
C HIS A 515 2.42 7.65 12.57
N ALA A 516 1.61 8.34 11.76
CA ALA A 516 0.47 7.76 11.03
C ALA A 516 0.88 6.58 10.14
N ALA A 517 2.01 6.69 9.43
CA ALA A 517 2.53 5.61 8.58
C ALA A 517 2.99 4.40 9.39
N LEU A 518 3.72 4.61 10.49
CA LEU A 518 4.17 3.53 11.37
C LEU A 518 2.99 2.83 12.07
N VAL A 519 1.98 3.58 12.50
CA VAL A 519 0.72 3.01 13.02
C VAL A 519 0.01 2.21 11.92
N SER A 520 -0.03 2.69 10.68
CA SER A 520 -0.64 1.93 9.57
C SER A 520 0.01 0.55 9.39
N ALA A 521 1.34 0.44 9.43
CA ALA A 521 2.02 -0.85 9.43
C ALA A 521 1.66 -1.71 10.64
N TYR A 522 1.63 -1.10 11.82
CA TYR A 522 1.24 -1.75 13.06
C TYR A 522 -0.15 -2.40 12.99
N LEU A 523 -1.14 -1.67 12.49
CA LEU A 523 -2.51 -2.17 12.29
C LEU A 523 -2.58 -3.33 11.31
N ASN A 524 -1.76 -3.27 10.26
CA ASN A 524 -1.67 -4.35 9.29
C ASN A 524 -1.00 -5.62 9.85
N GLN A 525 -0.31 -5.55 10.99
CA GLN A 525 0.24 -6.74 11.67
C GLN A 525 -0.83 -7.54 12.41
N GLY A 526 -2.03 -6.98 12.60
CA GLY A 526 -2.99 -7.50 13.56
C GLY A 526 -2.48 -7.42 15.00
N ALA A 527 -1.47 -6.58 15.26
CA ALA A 527 -0.98 -6.35 16.60
C ALA A 527 -1.97 -5.48 17.36
N GLU A 528 -2.42 -5.96 18.51
CA GLU A 528 -3.31 -5.19 19.39
C GLU A 528 -2.50 -4.39 20.40
N PRO A 529 -2.78 -3.08 20.56
CA PRO A 529 -1.99 -2.26 21.46
C PRO A 529 -2.15 -2.80 22.87
N ASP A 530 -1.13 -2.62 23.72
CA ASP A 530 -1.26 -2.89 25.17
C ASP A 530 -2.26 -1.88 25.74
N LEU A 531 -3.55 -2.18 25.61
CA LEU A 531 -4.65 -1.36 26.06
C LEU A 531 -4.73 -1.51 27.57
N ARG A 532 -4.26 -0.49 28.27
CA ARG A 532 -4.54 -0.34 29.69
C ARG A 532 -5.88 0.33 29.87
N GLN A 533 -6.68 -0.22 30.77
CA GLN A 533 -7.93 0.39 31.20
C GLN A 533 -7.63 1.74 31.86
N MET A 534 -8.36 2.77 31.43
CA MET A 534 -8.30 4.13 31.94
C MET A 534 -9.00 4.20 33.29
N ASP A 535 -8.24 4.41 34.35
CA ASP A 535 -8.80 4.71 35.67
C ASP A 535 -9.23 6.18 35.72
N THR A 536 -10.44 6.43 36.18
CA THR A 536 -11.06 7.76 36.19
C THR A 536 -11.96 7.92 37.40
N SER A 537 -11.66 8.92 38.23
CA SER A 537 -12.61 9.40 39.25
C SER A 537 -13.78 10.12 38.59
N VAL A 538 -15.01 9.88 39.04
CA VAL A 538 -16.18 10.53 38.45
C VAL A 538 -16.39 11.92 39.06
N GLU A 539 -16.47 12.94 38.23
CA GLU A 539 -16.90 14.28 38.62
C GLU A 539 -18.29 14.59 38.01
N GLU A 540 -19.28 14.84 38.87
CA GLU A 540 -20.69 15.01 38.49
C GLU A 540 -21.14 16.48 38.34
N SER A 541 -20.27 17.45 38.65
CA SER A 541 -20.57 18.88 38.51
C SER A 541 -20.48 19.33 37.05
N ASP A 542 -21.43 20.22 36.68
CA ASP A 542 -21.46 20.96 35.41
C ASP A 542 -21.24 20.09 34.15
N VAL A 543 -21.72 18.85 34.19
CA VAL A 543 -21.52 17.81 33.16
C VAL A 543 -21.84 18.33 31.76
N ASP A 544 -22.95 19.07 31.60
CA ASP A 544 -23.35 19.59 30.30
C ASP A 544 -22.44 20.71 29.79
N ALA A 545 -21.94 21.59 30.66
CA ALA A 545 -20.99 22.62 30.26
C ALA A 545 -19.64 22.01 29.85
N ARG A 546 -19.16 21.01 30.60
CA ARG A 546 -17.95 20.24 30.29
C ARG A 546 -18.08 19.48 28.97
N ARG A 547 -19.23 18.82 28.75
CA ARG A 547 -19.59 18.17 27.47
C ARG A 547 -19.49 19.14 26.30
N ARG A 548 -20.11 20.33 26.39
CA ARG A 548 -20.03 21.35 25.33
C ARG A 548 -18.60 21.82 25.07
N ALA A 549 -17.82 22.03 26.13
CA ALA A 549 -16.43 22.44 26.03
C ALA A 549 -15.57 21.38 25.31
N LEU A 550 -15.76 20.10 25.63
CA LEU A 550 -15.10 18.98 24.96
C LEU A 550 -15.51 18.88 23.48
N ALA A 551 -16.82 18.96 23.17
CA ALA A 551 -17.30 18.93 21.79
C ALA A 551 -16.69 20.08 20.97
N ALA A 552 -16.66 21.30 21.52
CA ALA A 552 -16.04 22.46 20.88
C ALA A 552 -14.52 22.31 20.73
N ALA A 553 -13.84 21.64 21.66
CA ALA A 553 -12.41 21.34 21.55
C ALA A 553 -12.14 20.39 20.38
N GLU A 554 -12.94 19.32 20.23
CA GLU A 554 -12.80 18.39 19.10
C GLU A 554 -13.08 19.07 17.75
N ILE A 555 -14.10 19.93 17.67
CA ILE A 555 -14.38 20.69 16.45
C ILE A 555 -13.28 21.71 16.12
N ARG A 556 -12.64 22.34 17.13
CA ARG A 556 -11.46 23.20 16.90
C ARG A 556 -10.28 22.40 16.32
N THR A 557 -10.02 21.20 16.83
CA THR A 557 -9.00 20.30 16.29
C THR A 557 -9.34 19.88 14.86
N LEU A 558 -10.61 19.56 14.59
CA LEU A 558 -11.08 19.27 13.24
C LEU A 558 -10.82 20.43 12.28
N ALA A 559 -11.12 21.66 12.71
CA ALA A 559 -10.90 22.86 11.90
C ALA A 559 -9.43 23.16 11.65
N SER A 560 -8.54 22.92 12.64
CA SER A 560 -7.11 23.20 12.52
C SER A 560 -6.37 22.18 11.63
N GLU A 561 -6.83 20.94 11.60
CA GLU A 561 -6.26 19.86 10.78
C GLU A 561 -6.83 19.83 9.35
N ALA A 562 -7.77 20.73 9.01
CA ALA A 562 -8.41 20.77 7.70
C ALA A 562 -7.47 21.26 6.60
N VAL A 563 -7.38 20.49 5.51
CA VAL A 563 -6.75 20.90 4.26
C VAL A 563 -7.78 21.60 3.39
N ARG A 564 -7.54 22.87 3.07
CA ARG A 564 -8.47 23.71 2.30
C ARG A 564 -7.94 23.99 0.89
N GLY A 565 -8.81 23.84 -0.11
CA GLY A 565 -8.58 24.20 -1.50
C GLY A 565 -9.07 25.62 -1.82
N SER A 566 -8.46 26.28 -2.80
CA SER A 566 -8.92 27.59 -3.27
C SER A 566 -10.26 27.53 -4.01
N ASP A 567 -10.64 26.36 -4.51
CA ASP A 567 -11.94 26.06 -5.13
C ASP A 567 -13.10 25.84 -4.14
N GLY A 568 -12.87 26.07 -2.84
CA GLY A 568 -13.87 25.90 -1.77
C GLY A 568 -13.93 24.49 -1.19
N THR A 569 -13.19 23.52 -1.74
CA THR A 569 -13.13 22.15 -1.19
C THR A 569 -12.36 22.09 0.13
N VAL A 570 -12.71 21.11 0.98
CA VAL A 570 -12.07 20.84 2.27
C VAL A 570 -11.98 19.33 2.52
N THR A 571 -10.82 18.86 2.96
CA THR A 571 -10.60 17.47 3.36
C THR A 571 -9.59 17.34 4.48
N TRP A 572 -9.33 16.11 4.90
CA TRP A 572 -8.27 15.72 5.84
C TRP A 572 -7.50 14.53 5.26
N PHE A 573 -6.43 14.13 5.94
CA PHE A 573 -5.80 12.83 5.74
C PHE A 573 -5.68 12.10 7.06
N ALA A 574 -5.74 10.77 7.04
CA ALA A 574 -5.61 9.92 8.21
C ALA A 574 -5.19 8.51 7.75
N PRO A 575 -4.79 7.63 8.68
CA PRO A 575 -4.80 6.19 8.42
C PRO A 575 -6.22 5.71 8.08
N ILE A 576 -6.41 5.16 6.89
CA ILE A 576 -7.69 4.61 6.40
C ILE A 576 -7.47 3.16 6.01
N LEU A 577 -8.42 2.31 6.37
CA LEU A 577 -8.48 0.93 5.92
C LEU A 577 -9.10 0.87 4.52
N ASP A 578 -8.33 0.42 3.54
CA ASP A 578 -8.83 0.10 2.20
C ASP A 578 -8.63 -1.40 1.88
N ARG A 579 -8.88 -1.81 0.63
CA ARG A 579 -8.67 -3.20 0.18
C ARG A 579 -7.20 -3.64 0.20
N SER A 580 -6.27 -2.70 0.20
CA SER A 580 -4.82 -2.93 0.25
C SER A 580 -4.33 -3.02 1.69
N GLY A 581 -5.06 -2.46 2.65
CA GLY A 581 -4.77 -2.45 4.08
C GLY A 581 -4.88 -1.04 4.67
N TRP A 582 -4.37 -0.84 5.89
CA TRP A 582 -4.27 0.50 6.47
C TRP A 582 -3.20 1.33 5.77
N GLN A 583 -3.55 2.56 5.38
CA GLN A 583 -2.64 3.54 4.76
C GLN A 583 -2.97 4.98 5.14
N THR A 584 -1.95 5.85 5.17
CA THR A 584 -2.16 7.29 5.34
C THR A 584 -2.47 7.94 3.99
N THR A 585 -3.71 8.40 3.81
CA THR A 585 -4.22 8.95 2.54
C THR A 585 -5.26 10.05 2.81
N PRO A 586 -5.58 10.94 1.84
CA PRO A 586 -6.75 11.80 1.95
C PRO A 586 -8.03 11.00 2.21
N LEU A 587 -8.97 11.58 2.94
CA LEU A 587 -10.23 10.90 3.28
C LEU A 587 -11.04 10.51 2.04
N THR A 588 -11.57 9.30 2.05
CA THR A 588 -12.55 8.77 1.08
C THR A 588 -13.97 9.25 1.42
N PRO A 589 -14.96 9.24 0.51
CA PRO A 589 -16.32 9.61 0.81
C PRO A 589 -17.08 8.39 1.36
N ASP A 590 -16.93 8.09 2.64
CA ASP A 590 -17.70 7.07 3.35
C ASP A 590 -18.08 7.54 4.76
N LEU A 591 -18.93 6.77 5.43
CA LEU A 591 -19.37 7.05 6.80
C LEU A 591 -18.29 6.72 7.83
N TYR A 592 -17.59 5.59 7.65
CA TYR A 592 -16.74 5.01 8.67
C TYR A 592 -15.52 5.88 9.00
N SER A 593 -14.72 6.20 7.98
CA SER A 593 -13.49 6.99 8.08
C SER A 593 -13.46 8.19 7.13
N GLY A 594 -14.56 8.43 6.43
CA GLY A 594 -14.57 9.32 5.29
C GLY A 594 -15.10 10.75 5.51
N THR A 595 -15.01 11.55 4.43
CA THR A 595 -15.48 12.93 4.36
C THR A 595 -16.97 13.07 4.64
N LEU A 596 -17.79 12.08 4.26
CA LEU A 596 -19.24 12.12 4.51
C LEU A 596 -19.58 11.86 5.98
N GLY A 597 -18.82 11.02 6.69
CA GLY A 597 -18.94 10.92 8.14
C GLY A 597 -18.63 12.26 8.83
N VAL A 598 -17.59 12.96 8.39
CA VAL A 598 -17.27 14.31 8.88
C VAL A 598 -18.35 15.32 8.54
N ALA A 599 -18.96 15.23 7.35
CA ALA A 599 -20.09 16.08 6.97
C ALA A 599 -21.29 15.89 7.90
N VAL A 600 -21.65 14.64 8.22
CA VAL A 600 -22.73 14.33 9.18
C VAL A 600 -22.42 14.88 10.58
N LEU A 601 -21.17 14.81 11.03
CA LEU A 601 -20.73 15.44 12.28
C LEU A 601 -20.91 16.95 12.25
N LEU A 602 -20.42 17.62 11.21
CA LEU A 602 -20.45 19.08 11.10
C LEU A 602 -21.88 19.61 10.99
N ASP A 603 -22.74 18.93 10.25
CA ASP A 603 -24.17 19.25 10.17
C ASP A 603 -24.84 19.08 11.54
N GLY A 604 -24.61 17.94 12.21
CA GLY A 604 -25.12 17.71 13.56
C GLY A 604 -24.63 18.75 14.57
N TYR A 605 -23.36 19.14 14.50
CA TYR A 605 -22.80 20.19 15.34
C TYR A 605 -23.47 21.54 15.10
N ALA A 606 -23.68 21.92 13.84
CA ALA A 606 -24.37 23.16 13.50
C ALA A 606 -25.81 23.18 14.02
N GLN A 607 -26.55 22.06 13.91
CA GLN A 607 -27.91 21.93 14.47
C GLN A 607 -27.92 22.12 16.00
N GLU A 608 -26.97 21.50 16.70
CA GLU A 608 -26.88 21.58 18.16
C GLU A 608 -26.41 22.96 18.66
N VAL A 609 -25.52 23.64 17.92
CA VAL A 609 -25.17 25.05 18.18
C VAL A 609 -26.40 25.94 18.00
N ALA A 610 -27.16 25.77 16.92
CA ALA A 610 -28.36 26.55 16.65
C ALA A 610 -29.44 26.35 17.74
N ALA A 611 -29.48 25.14 18.33
CA ALA A 611 -30.36 24.83 19.45
C ALA A 611 -29.83 25.29 20.83
N GLY A 612 -28.65 25.89 20.91
CA GLY A 612 -28.02 26.33 22.17
C GLY A 612 -27.45 25.17 23.02
N ARG A 613 -27.26 23.99 22.41
CA ARG A 613 -26.80 22.76 23.05
C ARG A 613 -25.33 22.43 22.75
N ALA A 614 -24.66 23.19 21.90
CA ALA A 614 -23.22 23.15 21.70
C ALA A 614 -22.65 24.58 21.63
N ASP A 615 -21.37 24.74 21.96
CA ASP A 615 -20.72 26.05 21.93
C ASP A 615 -20.30 26.42 20.50
N LEU A 616 -20.41 27.69 20.10
CA LEU A 616 -19.99 28.12 18.77
C LEU A 616 -18.46 27.99 18.59
N VAL A 617 -18.02 27.44 17.45
CA VAL A 617 -16.61 27.38 17.02
C VAL A 617 -16.48 28.09 15.67
N PRO A 618 -16.11 29.38 15.64
CA PRO A 618 -16.01 30.16 14.40
C PRO A 618 -15.02 29.59 13.37
N GLU A 619 -13.98 28.88 13.83
CA GLU A 619 -12.99 28.25 12.96
C GLU A 619 -13.59 27.13 12.08
N ALA A 620 -14.75 26.59 12.48
CA ALA A 620 -15.47 25.55 11.73
C ALA A 620 -16.38 26.12 10.64
N ASP A 621 -16.52 27.44 10.53
CA ASP A 621 -17.35 28.09 9.53
C ASP A 621 -16.91 27.68 8.10
N GLY A 622 -17.89 27.29 7.28
CA GLY A 622 -17.70 26.85 5.90
C GLY A 622 -17.07 25.46 5.73
N LEU A 623 -16.72 24.74 6.81
CA LEU A 623 -16.19 23.37 6.70
C LEU A 623 -17.22 22.41 6.10
N LEU A 624 -18.49 22.51 6.51
CA LEU A 624 -19.57 21.64 6.05
C LEU A 624 -19.75 21.75 4.53
N ASP A 625 -19.87 22.97 4.01
CA ASP A 625 -20.01 23.23 2.58
C ASP A 625 -18.82 22.68 1.79
N GLY A 626 -17.60 22.92 2.31
CA GLY A 626 -16.37 22.47 1.64
C GLY A 626 -16.19 20.96 1.63
N VAL A 627 -16.55 20.26 2.71
CA VAL A 627 -16.46 18.79 2.76
C VAL A 627 -17.54 18.14 1.87
N ILE A 628 -18.75 18.70 1.82
CA ILE A 628 -19.82 18.29 0.90
C ILE A 628 -19.36 18.45 -0.55
N GLN A 629 -18.76 19.60 -0.90
CA GLN A 629 -18.24 19.84 -2.24
C GLN A 629 -17.14 18.83 -2.61
N THR A 630 -16.28 18.47 -1.66
CA THR A 630 -15.22 17.47 -1.85
C THR A 630 -15.78 16.08 -2.10
N ALA A 631 -16.76 15.65 -1.30
CA ALA A 631 -17.42 14.36 -1.47
C ALA A 631 -18.04 14.22 -2.87
N ARG A 632 -18.82 15.23 -3.31
CA ARG A 632 -19.43 15.25 -4.65
C ARG A 632 -18.40 15.14 -5.77
N ARG A 633 -17.35 15.99 -5.72
CA ARG A 633 -16.31 15.98 -6.75
C ARG A 633 -15.55 14.66 -6.81
N THR A 634 -15.22 14.09 -5.65
CA THR A 634 -14.54 12.79 -5.58
C THR A 634 -15.41 11.67 -6.16
N GLN A 635 -16.70 11.65 -5.83
CA GLN A 635 -17.67 10.66 -6.35
C GLN A 635 -17.83 10.77 -7.88
N HIS A 636 -18.01 11.98 -8.41
CA HIS A 636 -18.12 12.18 -9.85
C HIS A 636 -16.83 11.84 -10.60
N TRP A 637 -15.68 12.26 -10.06
CA TRP A 637 -14.38 11.90 -10.60
C TRP A 637 -14.20 10.38 -10.69
N TRP A 638 -14.55 9.66 -9.62
CA TRP A 638 -14.49 8.20 -9.61
C TRP A 638 -15.42 7.52 -10.60
N ALA A 639 -16.64 8.03 -10.78
CA ALA A 639 -17.57 7.53 -11.78
C ALA A 639 -17.04 7.78 -13.21
N GLU A 640 -16.46 8.95 -13.48
CA GLU A 640 -15.84 9.27 -14.77
C GLU A 640 -14.64 8.35 -15.06
N GLN A 641 -13.76 8.15 -14.07
CA GLN A 641 -12.61 7.24 -14.20
C GLN A 641 -13.03 5.78 -14.50
N ALA A 642 -14.15 5.33 -13.95
CA ALA A 642 -14.68 3.99 -14.22
C ALA A 642 -15.13 3.79 -15.68
N THR A 643 -15.42 4.86 -16.43
CA THR A 643 -15.74 4.77 -17.86
C THR A 643 -14.49 4.57 -18.74
N HIS A 644 -13.31 4.94 -18.24
CA HIS A 644 -12.05 4.95 -18.98
C HIS A 644 -11.03 3.91 -18.49
N THR A 645 -11.31 3.22 -17.39
CA THR A 645 -10.48 2.18 -16.80
C THR A 645 -11.33 0.98 -16.42
N LYS A 646 -10.80 -0.23 -16.57
CA LYS A 646 -11.38 -1.41 -15.92
C LYS A 646 -11.11 -1.32 -14.43
N ARG A 647 -11.92 -0.51 -13.73
CA ARG A 647 -11.93 -0.39 -12.28
C ARG A 647 -13.00 -1.32 -11.73
N ARG A 648 -12.72 -1.96 -10.61
CA ARG A 648 -13.75 -2.71 -9.87
C ARG A 648 -14.68 -1.71 -9.17
N PRO A 649 -16.00 -1.91 -9.22
CA PRO A 649 -16.95 -1.05 -8.50
C PRO A 649 -16.61 -0.91 -7.01
N ASP A 650 -17.00 0.24 -6.45
CA ASP A 650 -16.96 0.47 -5.01
C ASP A 650 -17.86 -0.55 -4.29
N PRO A 651 -17.50 -0.97 -3.06
CA PRO A 651 -18.29 -1.94 -2.31
C PRO A 651 -19.71 -1.43 -2.03
N PRO A 652 -20.72 -2.31 -1.90
CA PRO A 652 -22.09 -1.90 -1.58
C PRO A 652 -22.31 -1.52 -0.10
N GLY A 653 -21.33 -1.79 0.79
CA GLY A 653 -21.42 -1.67 2.25
C GLY A 653 -22.07 -0.42 2.84
N GLY A 654 -22.65 -0.60 4.04
CA GLY A 654 -23.43 0.39 4.77
C GLY A 654 -22.61 1.33 5.65
N TYR A 655 -21.32 1.00 5.88
CA TYR A 655 -20.38 1.87 6.59
C TYR A 655 -19.19 2.28 5.72
N ILE A 656 -18.77 1.40 4.80
CA ILE A 656 -17.73 1.62 3.80
C ILE A 656 -18.29 1.15 2.46
N GLY A 657 -18.64 2.09 1.58
CA GLY A 657 -19.22 1.77 0.27
C GLY A 657 -20.38 2.66 -0.13
N LEU A 658 -21.06 2.27 -1.21
CA LEU A 658 -22.17 3.05 -1.78
C LEU A 658 -23.35 3.17 -0.81
N GLY A 659 -23.67 2.12 -0.05
CA GLY A 659 -24.73 2.15 0.96
C GLY A 659 -24.45 3.21 2.05
N SER A 660 -23.21 3.28 2.53
CA SER A 660 -22.77 4.29 3.51
C SER A 660 -22.94 5.72 3.00
N GLN A 661 -22.61 5.94 1.74
CA GLN A 661 -22.67 7.24 1.10
C GLN A 661 -24.12 7.68 0.88
N ILE A 662 -24.98 6.75 0.44
CA ILE A 662 -26.42 6.98 0.31
C ILE A 662 -27.00 7.38 1.66
N TRP A 663 -26.69 6.64 2.72
CA TRP A 663 -27.15 6.97 4.05
C TRP A 663 -26.74 8.38 4.48
N CYS A 664 -25.45 8.73 4.34
CA CYS A 664 -24.96 10.07 4.67
C CYS A 664 -25.69 11.16 3.88
N TRP A 665 -25.87 10.98 2.56
CA TRP A 665 -26.55 11.97 1.74
C TRP A 665 -28.02 12.14 2.11
N LEU A 666 -28.72 11.06 2.42
CA LEU A 666 -30.11 11.13 2.90
C LEU A 666 -30.22 11.84 4.26
N THR A 667 -29.28 11.59 5.17
CA THR A 667 -29.18 12.27 6.47
C THR A 667 -28.93 13.77 6.30
N LEU A 668 -28.08 14.16 5.35
CA LEU A 668 -27.81 15.56 5.00
C LEU A 668 -28.90 16.21 4.12
N GLY A 669 -29.95 15.48 3.74
CA GLY A 669 -31.05 16.00 2.91
C GLY A 669 -30.75 16.11 1.41
N HIS A 670 -29.70 15.46 0.91
CA HIS A 670 -29.24 15.51 -0.48
C HIS A 670 -29.68 14.28 -1.29
N VAL A 671 -30.97 14.19 -1.60
CA VAL A 671 -31.58 13.03 -2.28
C VAL A 671 -31.01 12.79 -3.70
N GLU A 672 -30.68 13.84 -4.44
CA GLU A 672 -30.13 13.71 -5.80
C GLU A 672 -28.75 13.02 -5.82
N ASP A 673 -27.89 13.36 -4.86
CA ASP A 673 -26.58 12.70 -4.71
C ASP A 673 -26.74 11.23 -4.31
N ALA A 674 -27.73 10.91 -3.46
CA ALA A 674 -28.07 9.54 -3.11
C ALA A 674 -28.56 8.73 -4.33
N LEU A 675 -29.41 9.32 -5.18
CA LEU A 675 -29.89 8.69 -6.42
C LEU A 675 -28.75 8.41 -7.42
N PHE A 676 -27.80 9.34 -7.55
CA PHE A 676 -26.61 9.17 -8.39
C PHE A 676 -25.77 7.94 -7.98
N LEU A 677 -25.65 7.68 -6.68
CA LEU A 677 -24.92 6.52 -6.17
C LEU A 677 -25.74 5.23 -6.26
N ALA A 678 -27.06 5.30 -6.01
CA ALA A 678 -27.97 4.17 -6.11
C ALA A 678 -27.96 3.53 -7.50
N ALA A 679 -27.81 4.33 -8.56
CA ALA A 679 -27.67 3.85 -9.93
C ALA A 679 -26.44 2.94 -10.17
N GLN A 680 -25.42 3.01 -9.30
CA GLN A 680 -24.17 2.25 -9.42
C GLN A 680 -24.19 0.95 -8.61
N LEU A 681 -25.16 0.77 -7.70
CA LEU A 681 -25.24 -0.38 -6.80
C LEU A 681 -25.37 -1.75 -7.49
N PRO A 682 -26.11 -1.92 -8.60
CA PRO A 682 -26.23 -3.24 -9.23
C PRO A 682 -24.87 -3.87 -9.58
N ALA A 683 -23.96 -3.07 -10.17
CA ALA A 683 -22.61 -3.51 -10.48
C ALA A 683 -21.76 -3.75 -9.21
N ALA A 684 -21.98 -2.96 -8.16
CA ALA A 684 -21.32 -3.14 -6.87
C ALA A 684 -21.74 -4.44 -6.16
N ILE A 685 -23.03 -4.79 -6.20
CA ILE A 685 -23.58 -6.02 -5.63
C ILE A 685 -23.03 -7.23 -6.39
N GLU A 686 -23.04 -7.20 -7.73
CA GLU A 686 -22.46 -8.27 -8.55
C GLU A 686 -20.97 -8.49 -8.27
N ALA A 687 -20.23 -7.40 -8.03
CA ALA A 687 -18.80 -7.44 -7.72
C ALA A 687 -18.48 -7.60 -6.22
N SER A 688 -19.47 -7.79 -5.35
CA SER A 688 -19.27 -7.87 -3.90
C SER A 688 -18.44 -9.10 -3.51
N GLU A 689 -17.55 -8.92 -2.54
CA GLU A 689 -16.67 -9.99 -2.01
C GLU A 689 -17.13 -10.53 -0.65
N GLY A 690 -18.18 -9.94 -0.08
CA GLY A 690 -18.65 -10.31 1.25
C GLY A 690 -20.11 -9.95 1.49
N PRO A 691 -20.76 -10.63 2.46
CA PRO A 691 -22.16 -10.44 2.79
C PRO A 691 -22.40 -9.41 3.89
N ASP A 692 -21.35 -8.94 4.59
CA ASP A 692 -21.48 -8.19 5.84
C ASP A 692 -22.10 -6.77 5.74
N LEU A 693 -22.25 -6.10 6.89
CA LEU A 693 -22.81 -4.73 6.95
C LEU A 693 -21.79 -3.65 6.58
N VAL A 694 -20.52 -3.83 6.91
CA VAL A 694 -19.52 -2.77 6.81
C VAL A 694 -19.16 -2.50 5.36
N VAL A 695 -18.69 -3.53 4.65
CA VAL A 695 -18.26 -3.47 3.24
C VAL A 695 -19.15 -4.30 2.32
N GLY A 696 -19.88 -5.26 2.89
CA GLY A 696 -20.64 -6.25 2.15
C GLY A 696 -22.03 -5.83 1.71
N SER A 697 -22.73 -6.76 1.06
CA SER A 697 -24.03 -6.50 0.44
C SER A 697 -25.16 -6.26 1.44
N ALA A 698 -25.16 -6.88 2.62
CA ALA A 698 -26.22 -6.62 3.62
C ALA A 698 -26.27 -5.15 4.03
N GLY A 699 -25.11 -4.48 4.04
CA GLY A 699 -25.00 -3.06 4.38
C GLY A 699 -25.76 -2.12 3.45
N SER A 700 -26.07 -2.51 2.20
CA SER A 700 -26.84 -1.66 1.29
C SER A 700 -28.35 -1.72 1.50
N ILE A 701 -28.87 -2.71 2.22
CA ILE A 701 -30.32 -2.94 2.34
C ILE A 701 -31.01 -1.75 2.99
N VAL A 702 -30.58 -1.33 4.18
CA VAL A 702 -31.26 -0.25 4.92
C VAL A 702 -31.16 1.11 4.22
N PRO A 703 -30.00 1.53 3.68
CA PRO A 703 -29.92 2.75 2.87
C PRO A 703 -30.84 2.74 1.64
N LEU A 704 -31.03 1.59 0.97
CA LEU A 704 -31.97 1.46 -0.14
C LEU A 704 -33.43 1.61 0.30
N LEU A 705 -33.80 1.01 1.44
CA LEU A 705 -35.13 1.18 2.02
C LEU A 705 -35.41 2.63 2.43
N MET A 706 -34.41 3.33 2.98
CA MET A 706 -34.52 4.76 3.29
C MET A 706 -34.68 5.59 2.01
N LEU A 707 -33.93 5.26 0.95
CA LEU A 707 -34.07 5.93 -0.34
C LEU A 707 -35.48 5.73 -0.90
N ALA A 708 -35.99 4.50 -0.90
CA ALA A 708 -37.36 4.17 -1.31
C ALA A 708 -38.39 5.01 -0.56
N GLN A 709 -38.26 5.12 0.77
CA GLN A 709 -39.17 5.92 1.58
C GLN A 709 -39.10 7.41 1.26
N ARG A 710 -37.90 7.94 1.00
CA ARG A 710 -37.66 9.36 0.70
C ARG A 710 -38.14 9.75 -0.70
N THR A 711 -38.03 8.86 -1.67
CA THR A 711 -38.40 9.13 -3.06
C THR A 711 -39.82 8.66 -3.41
N GLY A 712 -40.36 7.70 -2.66
CA GLY A 712 -41.61 7.00 -2.99
C GLY A 712 -41.48 6.07 -4.20
N ASP A 713 -40.27 5.59 -4.49
CA ASP A 713 -39.98 4.78 -5.68
C ASP A 713 -39.61 3.34 -5.28
N ASP A 714 -40.49 2.41 -5.65
CA ASP A 714 -40.40 1.00 -5.26
C ASP A 714 -39.21 0.28 -5.89
N GLN A 715 -38.58 0.83 -6.95
CA GLN A 715 -37.41 0.21 -7.57
C GLN A 715 -36.24 -0.01 -6.59
N TRP A 716 -36.12 0.86 -5.57
CA TRP A 716 -35.08 0.76 -4.55
C TRP A 716 -35.39 -0.34 -3.54
N THR A 717 -36.67 -0.53 -3.22
CA THR A 717 -37.14 -1.69 -2.44
C THR A 717 -36.89 -2.99 -3.20
N ASP A 718 -37.20 -3.03 -4.50
CA ASP A 718 -36.93 -4.19 -5.36
C ASP A 718 -35.44 -4.54 -5.41
N LEU A 719 -34.57 -3.52 -5.48
CA LEU A 719 -33.13 -3.72 -5.42
C LEU A 719 -32.70 -4.27 -4.05
N ALA A 720 -33.27 -3.79 -2.94
CA ALA A 720 -33.02 -4.33 -1.61
C ALA A 720 -33.48 -5.80 -1.49
N VAL A 721 -34.59 -6.17 -2.12
CA VAL A 721 -35.06 -7.57 -2.23
C VAL A 721 -34.06 -8.44 -2.99
N GLN A 722 -33.51 -7.96 -4.11
CA GLN A 722 -32.47 -8.68 -4.85
C GLN A 722 -31.23 -8.94 -4.00
N VAL A 723 -30.83 -7.97 -3.17
CA VAL A 723 -29.74 -8.17 -2.21
C VAL A 723 -30.10 -9.24 -1.17
N GLY A 724 -31.32 -9.19 -0.62
CA GLY A 724 -31.82 -10.21 0.29
C GLY A 724 -31.82 -11.62 -0.33
N ASP A 725 -32.19 -11.74 -1.60
CA ASP A 725 -32.17 -13.01 -2.33
C ASP A 725 -30.75 -13.52 -2.57
N HIS A 726 -29.81 -12.63 -2.86
CA HIS A 726 -28.39 -12.98 -2.97
C HIS A 726 -27.82 -13.52 -1.64
N LEU A 727 -28.18 -12.87 -0.52
CA LEU A 727 -27.80 -13.35 0.82
C LEU A 727 -28.45 -14.70 1.15
N ALA A 728 -29.71 -14.90 0.76
CA ALA A 728 -30.40 -16.18 0.94
C ALA A 728 -29.75 -17.32 0.13
N ALA A 729 -29.23 -17.02 -1.07
CA ALA A 729 -28.59 -17.99 -1.93
C ALA A 729 -27.17 -18.41 -1.47
N THR A 730 -26.52 -17.59 -0.64
CA THR A 730 -25.13 -17.79 -0.19
C THR A 730 -25.01 -18.27 1.26
N VAL A 731 -26.15 -18.63 1.87
CA VAL A 731 -26.23 -19.00 3.27
C VAL A 731 -25.54 -20.34 3.58
N LEU A 732 -24.85 -20.39 4.71
CA LEU A 732 -24.34 -21.62 5.31
C LEU A 732 -25.28 -22.08 6.43
N ARG A 733 -25.45 -23.39 6.57
CA ARG A 733 -26.34 -24.01 7.55
C ARG A 733 -25.55 -24.91 8.50
N PRO A 734 -24.91 -24.36 9.54
CA PRO A 734 -24.07 -25.13 10.45
C PRO A 734 -24.86 -26.14 11.29
N ALA A 735 -26.13 -25.85 11.60
CA ALA A 735 -27.04 -26.77 12.28
C ALA A 735 -28.51 -26.50 11.86
N PRO A 736 -29.46 -27.41 12.18
CA PRO A 736 -30.88 -27.18 11.94
C PRO A 736 -31.37 -25.89 12.61
N GLY A 737 -31.99 -25.00 11.83
CA GLY A 737 -32.50 -23.71 12.32
C GLY A 737 -31.43 -22.64 12.59
N GLN A 738 -30.20 -22.86 12.14
CA GLN A 738 -29.11 -21.89 12.25
C GLN A 738 -28.60 -21.52 10.87
N VAL A 739 -28.37 -20.23 10.64
CA VAL A 739 -27.70 -19.74 9.43
C VAL A 739 -26.57 -18.78 9.76
N CYS A 740 -25.52 -18.86 8.95
CA CYS A 740 -24.43 -17.92 8.94
C CYS A 740 -23.96 -17.66 7.51
N TRP A 741 -22.99 -16.78 7.33
CA TRP A 741 -22.37 -16.53 6.04
C TRP A 741 -20.86 -16.56 6.15
N SER A 742 -20.21 -17.10 5.12
CA SER A 742 -18.75 -17.06 4.99
C SER A 742 -18.26 -15.62 4.84
N VAL A 743 -17.25 -15.26 5.61
CA VAL A 743 -16.46 -14.03 5.43
C VAL A 743 -14.99 -14.40 5.30
N ALA A 744 -14.16 -13.53 4.70
CA ALA A 744 -12.79 -13.87 4.28
C ALA A 744 -11.92 -14.54 5.38
N ASN A 745 -12.06 -14.08 6.63
CA ASN A 745 -11.30 -14.60 7.78
C ASN A 745 -12.05 -15.66 8.60
N PHE A 746 -13.33 -15.89 8.31
CA PHE A 746 -14.21 -16.85 9.01
C PHE A 746 -15.07 -17.59 7.98
N PRO A 747 -14.52 -18.60 7.29
CA PRO A 747 -15.24 -19.33 6.24
C PRO A 747 -16.47 -20.09 6.78
N ASP A 748 -16.45 -20.47 8.06
CA ASP A 748 -17.56 -21.12 8.76
C ASP A 748 -18.57 -20.11 9.35
N GLY A 749 -18.36 -18.82 9.09
CA GLY A 749 -19.14 -17.71 9.61
C GLY A 749 -18.78 -17.31 11.04
N ILE A 750 -19.20 -16.09 11.41
CA ILE A 750 -18.97 -15.47 12.72
C ILE A 750 -20.24 -14.77 13.22
N GLY A 751 -20.36 -14.64 14.54
CA GLY A 751 -21.34 -13.76 15.18
C GLY A 751 -20.93 -12.27 15.13
N GLY A 752 -21.71 -11.41 15.78
CA GLY A 752 -21.46 -9.97 15.85
C GLY A 752 -22.12 -9.14 14.74
N PHE A 753 -22.10 -7.81 14.94
CA PHE A 753 -22.91 -6.88 14.14
C PHE A 753 -22.17 -6.37 12.89
N ALA A 754 -20.88 -6.03 12.97
CA ALA A 754 -20.17 -5.48 11.82
C ALA A 754 -19.97 -6.50 10.69
N HIS A 755 -19.30 -7.62 11.01
CA HIS A 755 -18.88 -8.63 10.04
C HIS A 755 -19.67 -9.94 10.13
N GLY A 756 -20.62 -10.03 11.08
CA GLY A 756 -21.22 -11.29 11.48
C GLY A 756 -22.71 -11.44 11.18
N SER A 757 -23.24 -12.56 11.63
CA SER A 757 -24.61 -13.01 11.36
C SER A 757 -25.67 -12.10 12.01
N THR A 758 -25.36 -11.45 13.15
CA THR A 758 -26.29 -10.48 13.76
C THR A 758 -26.57 -9.30 12.85
N GLY A 759 -25.54 -8.72 12.24
CA GLY A 759 -25.72 -7.58 11.34
C GLY A 759 -26.50 -7.93 10.08
N ILE A 760 -26.15 -9.06 9.46
CA ILE A 760 -26.83 -9.56 8.27
C ILE A 760 -28.30 -9.89 8.60
N GLY A 761 -28.54 -10.58 9.72
CA GLY A 761 -29.87 -10.89 10.22
C GLY A 761 -30.70 -9.63 10.54
N TRP A 762 -30.08 -8.59 11.11
CA TRP A 762 -30.71 -7.29 11.34
C TRP A 762 -31.18 -6.65 10.03
N ALA A 763 -30.32 -6.61 9.00
CA ALA A 763 -30.69 -6.05 7.69
C ALA A 763 -31.83 -6.86 7.02
N LEU A 764 -31.83 -8.19 7.14
CA LEU A 764 -32.90 -9.05 6.62
C LEU A 764 -34.22 -8.87 7.40
N ALA A 765 -34.16 -8.68 8.72
CA ALA A 765 -35.35 -8.35 9.51
C ALA A 765 -35.93 -6.99 9.10
N ARG A 766 -35.07 -5.98 8.88
CA ARG A 766 -35.47 -4.66 8.35
C ARG A 766 -36.13 -4.78 6.97
N LEU A 767 -35.57 -5.59 6.08
CA LEU A 767 -36.15 -5.88 4.78
C LEU A 767 -37.53 -6.55 4.92
N SER A 768 -37.65 -7.56 5.79
CA SER A 768 -38.92 -8.23 6.06
C SER A 768 -40.00 -7.30 6.58
N LEU A 769 -39.64 -6.35 7.47
CA LEU A 769 -40.58 -5.37 8.00
C LEU A 769 -41.07 -4.40 6.92
N ALA A 770 -40.19 -4.03 5.99
CA ALA A 770 -40.53 -3.11 4.90
C ALA A 770 -41.38 -3.78 3.80
N THR A 771 -41.11 -5.05 3.49
CA THR A 771 -41.75 -5.74 2.34
C THR A 771 -42.87 -6.71 2.75
N GLY A 772 -42.92 -7.14 4.01
CA GLY A 772 -43.83 -8.19 4.48
C GLY A 772 -43.40 -9.61 4.09
N GLU A 773 -42.21 -9.79 3.52
CA GLU A 773 -41.74 -11.08 3.02
C GLU A 773 -41.19 -12.00 4.12
N ALA A 774 -41.99 -13.00 4.52
CA ALA A 774 -41.68 -13.91 5.62
C ALA A 774 -40.38 -14.73 5.46
N ARG A 775 -39.86 -14.88 4.23
CA ARG A 775 -38.58 -15.58 3.97
C ARG A 775 -37.40 -14.86 4.63
N PHE A 776 -37.40 -13.54 4.64
CA PHE A 776 -36.34 -12.74 5.25
C PHE A 776 -36.45 -12.73 6.77
N ALA A 777 -37.67 -12.71 7.33
CA ALA A 777 -37.87 -12.91 8.77
C ALA A 777 -37.33 -14.27 9.25
N THR A 778 -37.58 -15.33 8.47
CA THR A 778 -37.08 -16.68 8.80
C THR A 778 -35.56 -16.72 8.85
N LEU A 779 -34.88 -16.14 7.84
CA LEU A 779 -33.42 -16.05 7.83
C LEU A 779 -32.87 -15.21 8.98
N ALA A 780 -33.53 -14.10 9.33
CA ALA A 780 -33.14 -13.28 10.46
C ALA A 780 -33.25 -14.03 11.80
N ASP A 781 -34.28 -14.88 11.96
CA ASP A 781 -34.43 -15.72 13.14
C ASP A 781 -33.40 -16.85 13.21
N GLU A 782 -33.11 -17.50 12.09
CA GLU A 782 -32.05 -18.50 12.00
C GLU A 782 -30.65 -17.89 12.25
N ALA A 783 -30.43 -16.63 11.84
CA ALA A 783 -29.17 -15.91 12.07
C ALA A 783 -28.99 -15.56 13.55
N ALA A 784 -30.05 -15.12 14.21
CA ALA A 784 -30.05 -14.90 15.66
C ALA A 784 -29.82 -16.22 16.43
N ALA A 785 -30.37 -17.34 15.96
CA ALA A 785 -30.10 -18.64 16.56
C ALA A 785 -28.64 -19.09 16.42
N PHE A 786 -27.96 -18.69 15.35
CA PHE A 786 -26.51 -18.87 15.22
C PHE A 786 -25.74 -17.96 16.18
N GLU A 787 -26.14 -16.70 16.34
CA GLU A 787 -25.50 -15.77 17.30
C GLU A 787 -25.50 -16.32 18.72
N GLU A 788 -26.59 -16.95 19.16
CA GLU A 788 -26.70 -17.54 20.51
C GLU A 788 -25.68 -18.66 20.76
N THR A 789 -25.09 -19.25 19.71
CA THR A 789 -24.00 -20.25 19.89
C THR A 789 -22.73 -19.62 20.46
N TRP A 790 -22.57 -18.30 20.33
CA TRP A 790 -21.45 -17.54 20.87
C TRP A 790 -21.71 -17.02 22.28
N TYR A 791 -22.94 -17.09 22.80
CA TYR A 791 -23.24 -16.62 24.14
C TYR A 791 -22.78 -17.62 25.21
N SER A 792 -21.90 -17.19 26.10
CA SER A 792 -21.50 -17.96 27.27
C SER A 792 -22.34 -17.58 28.49
N THR A 793 -23.16 -18.52 28.95
CA THR A 793 -23.91 -18.35 30.21
C THR A 793 -23.01 -18.28 31.44
N GLU A 794 -21.83 -18.93 31.40
CA GLU A 794 -20.87 -18.91 32.51
C GLU A 794 -20.23 -17.53 32.66
N ARG A 795 -19.92 -16.87 31.55
CA ARG A 795 -19.27 -15.54 31.53
C ARG A 795 -20.25 -14.38 31.37
N GLY A 796 -21.52 -14.65 31.10
CA GLY A 796 -22.54 -13.63 30.93
C GLY A 796 -22.42 -12.81 29.64
N GLY A 797 -21.64 -13.23 28.64
CA GLY A 797 -21.37 -12.44 27.43
C GLY A 797 -21.09 -13.28 26.17
N TRP A 798 -20.98 -12.61 25.03
CA TRP A 798 -20.66 -13.22 23.74
C TRP A 798 -19.15 -13.43 23.61
N LEU A 799 -18.77 -14.65 23.27
CA LEU A 799 -17.40 -15.08 23.04
C LEU A 799 -16.90 -14.57 21.69
N ASP A 800 -15.61 -14.26 21.63
CA ASP A 800 -14.92 -14.02 20.36
C ASP A 800 -14.26 -15.32 19.87
N PRO A 801 -14.59 -15.83 18.68
CA PRO A 801 -13.90 -17.01 18.14
C PRO A 801 -12.39 -16.82 17.97
N ARG A 802 -11.91 -15.57 17.85
CA ARG A 802 -10.47 -15.25 17.77
C ARG A 802 -9.77 -15.45 19.11
N GLU A 803 -10.51 -15.28 20.20
CA GLU A 803 -10.05 -15.45 21.57
C GLU A 803 -11.11 -16.21 22.39
N PRO A 804 -11.16 -17.56 22.28
CA PRO A 804 -12.24 -18.37 22.87
C PRO A 804 -12.39 -18.23 24.39
N THR A 805 -11.41 -17.60 25.04
CA THR A 805 -11.36 -17.35 26.48
C THR A 805 -11.84 -15.96 26.90
N SER A 806 -12.14 -15.04 25.98
CA SER A 806 -12.59 -13.68 26.29
C SER A 806 -14.02 -13.42 25.79
N THR A 807 -14.71 -12.51 26.48
CA THR A 807 -15.96 -11.91 26.02
C THR A 807 -15.67 -10.48 25.59
N VAL A 808 -16.30 -10.04 24.50
CA VAL A 808 -16.07 -8.70 23.95
C VAL A 808 -17.34 -7.86 24.07
N ALA A 809 -17.20 -6.60 24.48
CA ALA A 809 -18.27 -5.62 24.58
C ALA A 809 -18.02 -4.46 23.60
N ALA A 810 -17.96 -4.77 22.30
CA ALA A 810 -17.76 -3.79 21.23
C ALA A 810 -18.90 -3.82 20.22
N TRP A 811 -19.06 -2.73 19.46
CA TRP A 811 -20.08 -2.63 18.42
C TRP A 811 -19.73 -3.57 17.26
N CYS A 812 -18.45 -3.65 16.89
CA CYS A 812 -18.04 -4.51 15.79
C CYS A 812 -18.21 -6.00 16.11
N HIS A 813 -17.79 -6.44 17.30
CA HIS A 813 -17.88 -7.81 17.78
C HIS A 813 -18.33 -7.86 19.25
N GLY A 814 -19.39 -8.61 19.52
CA GLY A 814 -19.85 -8.90 20.88
C GLY A 814 -21.07 -8.09 21.35
N ALA A 815 -21.17 -7.94 22.67
CA ALA A 815 -22.42 -7.60 23.35
C ALA A 815 -23.05 -6.28 22.89
N LEU A 816 -22.25 -5.25 22.66
CA LEU A 816 -22.74 -3.92 22.32
C LEU A 816 -23.47 -3.91 20.97
N GLY A 817 -22.84 -4.44 19.90
CA GLY A 817 -23.48 -4.51 18.58
C GLY A 817 -24.74 -5.38 18.57
N VAL A 818 -24.69 -6.51 19.29
CA VAL A 818 -25.84 -7.42 19.46
C VAL A 818 -26.99 -6.71 20.20
N GLY A 819 -26.68 -5.96 21.26
CA GLY A 819 -27.67 -5.20 22.02
C GLY A 819 -28.32 -4.09 21.20
N LEU A 820 -27.53 -3.32 20.44
CA LEU A 820 -28.05 -2.25 19.59
C LEU A 820 -28.95 -2.77 18.47
N ALA A 821 -28.58 -3.88 17.83
CA ALA A 821 -29.43 -4.55 16.85
C ALA A 821 -30.76 -5.02 17.47
N ALA A 822 -30.70 -5.62 18.66
CA ALA A 822 -31.89 -6.07 19.39
C ALA A 822 -32.79 -4.89 19.80
N ALA A 823 -32.21 -3.76 20.23
CA ALA A 823 -32.94 -2.55 20.58
C ALA A 823 -33.73 -1.97 19.39
N ASP A 824 -33.09 -1.82 18.21
CA ASP A 824 -33.76 -1.34 16.99
C ASP A 824 -34.90 -2.28 16.56
N LEU A 825 -34.67 -3.59 16.54
CA LEU A 825 -35.70 -4.57 16.17
C LEU A 825 -36.84 -4.63 17.18
N LEU A 826 -36.55 -4.52 18.48
CA LEU A 826 -37.56 -4.45 19.54
C LEU A 826 -38.44 -3.20 19.38
N GLY A 827 -37.84 -2.04 19.13
CA GLY A 827 -38.56 -0.78 18.90
C GLY A 827 -39.49 -0.83 17.69
N ARG A 828 -39.19 -1.71 16.73
CA ARG A 828 -40.00 -1.96 15.51
C ARG A 828 -40.97 -3.14 15.64
N GLY A 829 -41.03 -3.79 16.79
CA GLY A 829 -41.95 -4.90 17.06
C GLY A 829 -41.57 -6.23 16.41
N PHE A 830 -40.33 -6.40 15.94
CA PHE A 830 -39.84 -7.67 15.41
C PHE A 830 -39.38 -8.56 16.58
N ALA A 831 -39.90 -9.79 16.68
CA ALA A 831 -39.55 -10.77 17.71
C ALA A 831 -39.34 -10.17 19.13
N PRO A 832 -40.35 -9.46 19.69
CA PRO A 832 -40.16 -8.58 20.85
C PRO A 832 -39.65 -9.32 22.10
N ASP A 833 -40.16 -10.51 22.40
CA ASP A 833 -39.73 -11.28 23.57
C ASP A 833 -38.24 -11.68 23.49
N ARG A 834 -37.80 -12.15 22.32
CA ARG A 834 -36.40 -12.52 22.08
C ARG A 834 -35.49 -11.31 22.18
N ASN A 835 -35.82 -10.24 21.46
CA ASN A 835 -34.97 -9.06 21.39
C ASN A 835 -34.90 -8.31 22.72
N HIS A 836 -35.98 -8.34 23.52
CA HIS A 836 -35.95 -7.83 24.90
C HIS A 836 -34.99 -8.62 25.80
N ASP A 837 -34.98 -9.96 25.73
CA ASP A 837 -34.03 -10.76 26.51
C ASP A 837 -32.56 -10.55 26.05
N VAL A 838 -32.32 -10.55 24.73
CA VAL A 838 -31.00 -10.27 24.15
C VAL A 838 -30.49 -8.90 24.60
N LEU A 839 -31.32 -7.86 24.50
CA LEU A 839 -30.98 -6.51 24.94
C LEU A 839 -30.60 -6.48 26.42
N ARG A 840 -31.39 -7.12 27.29
CA ARG A 840 -31.10 -7.19 28.73
C ARG A 840 -29.75 -7.86 29.02
N ARG A 841 -29.42 -8.96 28.31
CA ARG A 841 -28.12 -9.64 28.45
C ARG A 841 -26.97 -8.78 27.92
N ALA A 842 -27.16 -8.12 26.78
CA ALA A 842 -26.18 -7.23 26.18
C ALA A 842 -25.86 -6.02 27.08
N VAL A 843 -26.88 -5.42 27.70
CA VAL A 843 -26.72 -4.33 28.69
C VAL A 843 -25.85 -4.80 29.86
N ALA A 844 -26.16 -5.94 30.47
CA ALA A 844 -25.40 -6.47 31.60
C ALA A 844 -23.93 -6.74 31.22
N ALA A 845 -23.67 -7.38 30.07
CA ALA A 845 -22.31 -7.64 29.60
C ALA A 845 -21.52 -6.35 29.30
N THR A 846 -22.21 -5.32 28.77
CA THR A 846 -21.60 -4.03 28.46
C THR A 846 -21.29 -3.23 29.74
N GLU A 847 -22.12 -3.32 30.78
CA GLU A 847 -21.83 -2.71 32.09
C GLU A 847 -20.58 -3.30 32.75
N GLU A 848 -20.33 -4.60 32.56
CA GLU A 848 -19.19 -5.30 33.17
C GLU A 848 -17.86 -5.05 32.41
N GLY A 849 -17.89 -5.04 31.08
CA GLY A 849 -16.67 -5.05 30.25
C GLY A 849 -16.53 -3.94 29.21
N GLY A 850 -17.53 -3.07 29.05
CA GLY A 850 -17.63 -2.13 27.92
C GLY A 850 -16.93 -0.77 28.10
N PHE A 851 -16.31 -0.48 29.25
CA PHE A 851 -15.77 0.85 29.56
C PHE A 851 -14.30 0.88 29.95
N GLY A 852 -13.65 2.01 29.66
CA GLY A 852 -12.31 2.37 30.09
C GLY A 852 -11.21 1.92 29.12
N TRP A 853 -11.54 1.32 27.98
CA TRP A 853 -10.51 0.83 27.04
C TRP A 853 -10.09 1.90 26.03
N THR A 854 -11.08 2.56 25.42
CA THR A 854 -10.95 3.58 24.38
C THR A 854 -12.19 4.48 24.41
N HIS A 855 -12.13 5.67 23.79
CA HIS A 855 -13.28 6.58 23.67
C HIS A 855 -14.05 6.41 22.35
N THR A 856 -13.73 5.43 21.49
CA THR A 856 -14.31 5.34 20.14
C THR A 856 -15.76 4.82 20.11
N LEU A 857 -16.44 5.00 18.99
CA LEU A 857 -17.79 4.45 18.75
C LEU A 857 -17.76 2.94 18.47
N CYS A 858 -16.80 2.47 17.66
CA CYS A 858 -16.73 1.09 17.19
C CYS A 858 -16.40 0.09 18.30
N HIS A 859 -15.55 0.48 19.26
CA HIS A 859 -15.06 -0.40 20.34
C HIS A 859 -14.58 0.43 21.54
N GLY A 860 -15.45 1.29 22.06
CA GLY A 860 -15.12 2.16 23.19
C GLY A 860 -16.33 2.74 23.91
N ASP A 861 -16.02 3.62 24.86
CA ASP A 861 -16.96 4.18 25.82
C ASP A 861 -18.13 4.90 25.16
N MET A 862 -17.90 5.54 24.00
CA MET A 862 -18.96 6.23 23.25
C MET A 862 -19.95 5.26 22.62
N GLY A 863 -19.47 4.10 22.15
CA GLY A 863 -20.35 3.03 21.72
C GLY A 863 -21.13 2.45 22.89
N SER A 864 -20.46 2.18 24.02
CA SER A 864 -21.12 1.66 25.22
C SER A 864 -22.18 2.62 25.78
N TRP A 865 -21.93 3.93 25.69
CA TRP A 865 -22.91 4.95 26.03
C TRP A 865 -24.17 4.88 25.15
N GLU A 866 -24.07 4.55 23.86
CA GLU A 866 -25.23 4.42 22.98
C GLU A 866 -26.25 3.41 23.49
N LEU A 867 -25.77 2.31 24.07
CA LEU A 867 -26.64 1.26 24.60
C LEU A 867 -27.14 1.56 26.02
N LEU A 868 -26.32 2.19 26.86
CA LEU A 868 -26.58 2.36 28.29
C LEU A 868 -27.14 3.75 28.67
N GLY A 869 -27.02 4.71 27.77
CA GLY A 869 -27.51 6.08 27.93
C GLY A 869 -26.83 6.87 29.06
N ALA A 870 -27.59 7.78 29.65
CA ALA A 870 -27.08 8.87 30.49
C ALA A 870 -26.38 8.44 31.80
N SER A 871 -26.48 7.17 32.22
CA SER A 871 -25.95 6.67 33.50
C SER A 871 -24.42 6.77 33.63
N ARG A 872 -23.70 6.85 32.50
CA ARG A 872 -22.24 6.89 32.43
C ARG A 872 -21.66 8.22 31.91
N THR A 873 -22.50 9.21 31.61
CA THR A 873 -22.08 10.46 30.97
C THR A 873 -20.98 11.19 31.74
N ALA A 874 -21.12 11.35 33.07
CA ALA A 874 -20.13 12.04 33.90
C ALA A 874 -18.77 11.32 33.94
N GLN A 875 -18.78 9.97 33.95
CA GLN A 875 -17.57 9.16 33.94
C GLN A 875 -16.80 9.33 32.63
N ILE A 876 -17.50 9.28 31.48
CA ILE A 876 -16.88 9.41 30.16
C ILE A 876 -16.30 10.81 29.97
N ILE A 877 -17.03 11.86 30.36
CA ILE A 877 -16.55 13.25 30.28
C ILE A 877 -15.30 13.44 31.13
N THR A 878 -15.30 12.93 32.37
CA THR A 878 -14.12 13.04 33.23
C THR A 878 -12.94 12.23 32.67
N SER A 879 -13.19 11.11 31.99
CA SER A 879 -12.16 10.30 31.35
C SER A 879 -11.52 11.04 30.18
N LEU A 880 -12.33 11.69 29.33
CA LEU A 880 -11.86 12.55 28.25
C LEU A 880 -11.02 13.72 28.73
N GLU A 881 -11.41 14.37 29.84
CA GLU A 881 -10.62 15.47 30.41
C GLU A 881 -9.28 15.01 31.01
N THR A 882 -9.26 13.81 31.57
CA THR A 882 -8.07 13.25 32.25
C THR A 882 -7.05 12.71 31.25
N HIS A 883 -7.52 11.95 30.25
CA HIS A 883 -6.67 11.18 29.35
C HIS A 883 -6.60 11.76 27.94
N GLY A 884 -7.47 12.73 27.62
CA GLY A 884 -7.72 13.15 26.24
C GLY A 884 -8.48 12.08 25.44
N THR A 885 -8.80 12.41 24.20
CA THR A 885 -9.42 11.45 23.28
C THR A 885 -8.45 10.32 22.96
N THR A 886 -8.85 9.09 23.34
CA THR A 886 -8.05 7.88 23.20
C THR A 886 -8.72 7.01 22.15
N THR A 887 -8.19 7.02 20.94
CA THR A 887 -8.70 6.21 19.82
C THR A 887 -8.10 4.80 19.89
N GLY A 888 -8.85 3.72 19.69
CA GLY A 888 -8.40 2.38 20.11
C GLY A 888 -7.09 1.89 19.49
N LEU A 889 -7.17 1.44 18.24
CA LEU A 889 -6.07 0.83 17.51
C LEU A 889 -4.92 1.80 17.20
N ALA A 890 -5.19 3.11 17.15
CA ALA A 890 -4.26 4.14 16.72
C ALA A 890 -3.79 5.10 17.83
N ARG A 891 -4.33 5.00 19.07
CA ARG A 891 -4.21 5.82 20.33
C ARG A 891 -3.72 7.25 20.28
N GLU A 892 -2.73 7.54 19.46
CA GLU A 892 -1.93 8.74 19.42
C GLU A 892 -1.94 9.41 18.02
N VAL A 893 -2.58 8.80 17.01
CA VAL A 893 -2.75 9.41 15.67
C VAL A 893 -4.14 10.06 15.57
N TYR A 894 -4.14 11.33 15.21
CA TYR A 894 -5.38 12.06 14.93
C TYR A 894 -6.13 11.43 13.75
N SER A 895 -7.42 11.16 13.95
CA SER A 895 -8.33 10.70 12.90
C SER A 895 -9.68 11.37 13.10
N PRO A 896 -10.18 12.12 12.10
CA PRO A 896 -11.52 12.72 12.15
C PRO A 896 -12.64 11.68 11.87
N SER A 897 -12.30 10.39 11.75
CA SER A 897 -13.27 9.32 11.49
C SER A 897 -14.36 9.24 12.55
N LEU A 898 -15.57 8.86 12.13
CA LEU A 898 -16.68 8.65 13.06
C LEU A 898 -16.46 7.38 13.87
N MET A 899 -16.20 6.24 13.23
CA MET A 899 -16.30 4.96 13.92
C MET A 899 -15.12 4.69 14.86
N SER A 900 -13.90 5.03 14.44
CA SER A 900 -12.67 4.75 15.19
C SER A 900 -11.89 6.00 15.63
N GLY A 901 -12.40 7.19 15.34
CA GLY A 901 -11.69 8.46 15.51
C GLY A 901 -12.35 9.42 16.49
N SER A 902 -11.79 10.63 16.57
CA SER A 902 -12.32 11.68 17.44
C SER A 902 -13.60 12.32 16.89
N GLY A 903 -13.91 12.13 15.61
CA GLY A 903 -15.18 12.56 15.03
C GLY A 903 -16.37 11.88 15.70
N GLY A 904 -16.26 10.58 16.02
CA GLY A 904 -17.29 9.85 16.74
C GLY A 904 -17.46 10.30 18.19
N VAL A 905 -16.35 10.64 18.84
CA VAL A 905 -16.35 11.24 20.18
C VAL A 905 -17.12 12.55 20.17
N ALA A 906 -16.80 13.45 19.24
CA ALA A 906 -17.50 14.71 19.06
C ALA A 906 -19.00 14.49 18.79
N TYR A 907 -19.34 13.57 17.87
CA TYR A 907 -20.72 13.26 17.54
C TYR A 907 -21.51 12.73 18.75
N GLN A 908 -20.92 11.84 19.53
CA GLN A 908 -21.60 11.27 20.68
C GLN A 908 -21.72 12.25 21.84
N LEU A 909 -20.75 13.15 22.02
CA LEU A 909 -20.88 14.27 22.95
C LEU A 909 -22.07 15.18 22.61
N LEU A 910 -22.45 15.31 21.33
CA LEU A 910 -23.68 16.02 20.97
C LEU A 910 -24.93 15.24 21.40
N ARG A 911 -24.97 13.94 21.09
CA ARG A 911 -26.10 13.05 21.41
C ARG A 911 -26.32 12.84 22.91
N MET A 912 -25.31 13.10 23.73
CA MET A 912 -25.43 13.10 25.19
C MET A 912 -26.42 14.11 25.76
N HIS A 913 -26.85 15.13 24.99
CA HIS A 913 -27.89 16.03 25.44
C HIS A 913 -29.28 15.34 25.39
N PRO A 914 -30.12 15.41 26.46
CA PRO A 914 -31.40 14.70 26.53
C PRO A 914 -32.42 15.04 25.42
N GLU A 915 -32.34 16.26 24.88
CA GLU A 915 -33.20 16.75 23.79
C GLU A 915 -32.56 16.64 22.39
N CYS A 916 -31.42 15.95 22.26
CA CYS A 916 -30.78 15.75 20.97
C CYS A 916 -31.64 14.84 20.08
N THR A 917 -31.75 15.18 18.80
CA THR A 917 -32.51 14.41 17.80
C THR A 917 -31.63 13.88 16.67
N LEU A 918 -30.30 13.96 16.84
CA LEU A 918 -29.37 13.44 15.85
C LEU A 918 -29.48 11.90 15.78
N PRO A 919 -29.48 11.31 14.57
CA PRO A 919 -29.68 9.88 14.39
C PRO A 919 -28.51 9.07 14.97
N SER A 920 -28.75 7.78 15.23
CA SER A 920 -27.65 6.87 15.55
C SER A 920 -26.82 6.54 14.30
N VAL A 921 -25.51 6.78 14.37
CA VAL A 921 -24.55 6.30 13.36
C VAL A 921 -24.18 4.82 13.55
N LEU A 922 -24.42 4.26 14.74
CA LEU A 922 -24.12 2.87 15.06
C LEU A 922 -25.19 1.89 14.56
N VAL A 923 -26.43 2.36 14.37
CA VAL A 923 -27.52 1.61 13.74
C VAL A 923 -28.23 2.50 12.72
N PRO A 924 -27.64 2.70 11.52
CA PRO A 924 -28.17 3.59 10.51
C PRO A 924 -29.54 3.09 10.04
N GLY A 925 -30.59 3.91 10.15
CA GLY A 925 -31.92 3.53 9.68
C GLY A 925 -33.11 4.26 10.30
N GLU A 926 -32.89 5.43 10.89
CA GLU A 926 -33.94 6.32 11.42
C GLU A 926 -34.35 7.39 10.39
#